data_AF-A0A1H8ZN63-F1
#
_entry.id   AF-A0A1H8ZN63-F1
#
_cell.length_a   1.000
_cell.length_b   1.000
_cell.length_c   1.000
_cell.angle_alpha   90.00
_cell.angle_beta   90.00
_cell.angle_gamma   90.00
#
_symmetry.space_group_name_H-M   'P 1'
#
loop_
_entity.id
_entity.type
_entity.pdbx_description
1 polymer ?
#
loop_
_entity_poly.entity_id
_entity_poly.type
_entity_poly.pdbx_seq_one_letter_code
_entity_poly.pdbx_strand_id
1 'polypeptide(L)'
;MKLQFLGAAGTVTGSKYLLRGEHAQLLVDCGLFQGYKQLRLRNWSALPLPLREIDAVLLTHAHIDHSGYLPLLVRDGYRGRVYCTQATYELCRILLPDSGRLQEEEAEYANRHRYSRHKPALPLYTEADALKALERFEPQDFEHEFTPARGFTAQLLPAGHILGAAMLRLHSAQGSILFSGDLGRAQDPIMRPPTPVAQADYLVVESTYGNRHHETENPQDALCAVITRCIERGGVVVIPSFAVGRAQALLLAIGELKAAGRLPLTLPVYLNSPMAADVTTLYRQHQTEHRLSEAQCAALGRTAQIVNTVEDSKALNRRKGPMVIIAGSGMATGGRVIHHLKAFAGDPANSILLVGFQAAGTRGAALAEGAQSIKIHGEYVAVRAEVASIGNLSAHADAGEILNWLSHFTQAPQQVFVTHGEPAAADALRQQIEARYGWRVSVPEHLQSVNLEGSAPASEAAPRPSQTLRLHRIGIDTYQEPVLFLRSDCPVCRSEGFESQSRVKLSLDGRSVVATLYTVNPPLLGETQAGLSEAAWRALDAHEDQEVTLSHPDPLESFAAVRGKVFGASFSAEDLQAAVHDIAAGRYSGLELAAFVTVCGGQRLSLNETIELTRAMVDSGQRLHWQRELVLDKHCVGGLPGNRTTPIVVAIVAACGLTIPKTSSRAITSPAGTADTMEMLAPVDLDLPSLRRVVERENACLAWGGAMNLSPADDVLIRVERPLDFDSEGQLVASILSKKIAAGATALLVEVPVGPTAKLRSDEAAQTLGQRLREVAQAFGLRIEIVYSDGNQPVGRGIGPALEALDVLAVLRRDAGAPADLRQRSLRLAGRLLEMGGRAAGGNGLALAEQTLDSGAAYAKFLAICEAQGGLREPPVASYRQIFKAPRSGVLRGIDNRRLARIAKLAGAPRSPAAGLELHQHLGAQLQRGQLLFTLHAESPGELAYAAAYAQAHPDILLIEA
;
A
#
# COMPACT_ATOMS: atom_id res chain seq x y z
N MET A 1 27.41 13.64 -22.42
CA MET A 1 27.63 13.76 -20.95
C MET A 1 27.00 12.56 -20.26
N LYS A 2 27.27 12.31 -18.98
CA LYS A 2 26.54 11.30 -18.18
C LYS A 2 26.04 11.90 -16.87
N LEU A 3 24.75 11.75 -16.59
CA LEU A 3 24.11 12.21 -15.35
C LEU A 3 23.80 11.02 -14.44
N GLN A 4 24.10 11.13 -13.15
CA GLN A 4 23.79 10.12 -12.14
C GLN A 4 23.06 10.75 -10.95
N PHE A 5 21.96 10.12 -10.53
CA PHE A 5 21.08 10.62 -9.47
C PHE A 5 21.49 10.05 -8.11
N LEU A 6 22.37 10.76 -7.40
CA LEU A 6 22.89 10.32 -6.09
C LEU A 6 21.92 10.61 -4.94
N GLY A 7 20.92 11.46 -5.14
CA GLY A 7 19.90 11.79 -4.16
C GLY A 7 18.72 12.54 -4.79
N ALA A 8 17.73 12.91 -3.97
CA ALA A 8 16.46 13.48 -4.44
C ALA A 8 15.71 12.68 -5.53
N ALA A 9 16.00 11.39 -5.65
CA ALA A 9 15.29 10.44 -6.52
C ALA A 9 14.35 9.60 -5.65
N GLY A 10 13.04 9.82 -5.80
CA GLY A 10 12.00 9.22 -4.95
C GLY A 10 11.94 9.77 -3.51
N THR A 11 12.47 10.97 -3.27
CA THR A 11 12.39 11.69 -1.99
C THR A 11 12.61 13.19 -2.21
N VAL A 12 12.09 14.02 -1.29
CA VAL A 12 12.26 15.49 -1.27
C VAL A 12 13.53 15.96 -0.56
N THR A 13 14.46 15.06 -0.21
CA THR A 13 15.67 15.46 0.53
C THR A 13 16.94 14.82 -0.02
N GLY A 14 18.08 15.41 0.33
CA GLY A 14 19.39 14.90 -0.06
C GLY A 14 19.74 15.15 -1.52
N SER A 15 19.31 16.28 -2.07
CA SER A 15 19.63 16.70 -3.44
C SER A 15 21.13 16.55 -3.72
N LYS A 16 21.44 15.75 -4.76
CA LYS A 16 22.80 15.39 -5.14
C LYS A 16 22.80 14.73 -6.52
N TYR A 17 23.39 15.39 -7.50
CA TYR A 17 23.48 14.90 -8.87
C TYR A 17 24.91 14.96 -9.36
N LEU A 18 25.41 13.87 -9.95
CA LEU A 18 26.76 13.82 -10.47
C LEU A 18 26.73 13.89 -11.99
N LEU A 19 27.28 14.96 -12.54
CA LEU A 19 27.42 15.18 -13.97
C LEU A 19 28.86 14.92 -14.40
N ARG A 20 29.06 13.92 -15.26
CA ARG A 20 30.36 13.57 -15.82
C ARG A 20 30.45 14.08 -17.26
N GLY A 21 31.42 14.97 -17.47
CA GLY A 21 31.86 15.40 -18.80
C GLY A 21 33.02 14.54 -19.30
N GLU A 22 33.62 14.96 -20.40
CA GLU A 22 34.77 14.28 -21.00
C GLU A 22 36.06 14.43 -20.17
N HIS A 23 36.20 15.56 -19.47
CA HIS A 23 37.44 15.93 -18.78
C HIS A 23 37.26 16.24 -17.29
N ALA A 24 36.03 16.33 -16.80
CA ALA A 24 35.71 16.78 -15.45
C ALA A 24 34.41 16.16 -14.92
N GLN A 25 34.28 16.07 -13.60
CA GLN A 25 33.06 15.66 -12.91
C GLN A 25 32.58 16.77 -11.97
N LEU A 26 31.31 17.14 -12.11
CA LEU A 26 30.65 18.18 -11.32
C LEU A 26 29.59 17.54 -10.42
N LEU A 27 29.50 18.02 -9.19
CA LEU A 27 28.39 17.68 -8.30
C LEU A 27 27.42 18.86 -8.24
N VAL A 28 26.16 18.64 -8.62
CA VAL A 28 25.09 19.62 -8.45
C VAL A 28 24.34 19.30 -7.17
N ASP A 29 24.30 20.26 -6.27
CA ASP A 29 23.91 20.14 -4.87
C ASP A 29 24.70 19.08 -4.07
N CYS A 30 24.74 19.27 -2.76
CA CYS A 30 25.30 18.32 -1.83
C CYS A 30 24.53 18.33 -0.50
N GLY A 31 23.27 17.88 -0.55
CA GLY A 31 22.37 17.87 0.59
C GLY A 31 22.38 16.63 1.49
N LEU A 32 21.82 16.78 2.70
CA LEU A 32 21.53 15.69 3.65
C LEU A 32 20.15 15.06 3.39
N PHE A 33 20.08 13.73 3.52
CA PHE A 33 18.82 12.99 3.58
C PHE A 33 18.14 13.18 4.95
N GLN A 34 16.84 13.51 4.95
CA GLN A 34 16.01 13.59 6.15
C GLN A 34 14.80 12.62 6.03
N GLY A 35 13.83 12.67 6.94
CA GLY A 35 12.68 11.77 6.90
C GLY A 35 13.00 10.39 7.49
N TYR A 36 12.55 9.29 6.87
CA TYR A 36 12.70 7.93 7.40
C TYR A 36 14.13 7.52 7.77
N LYS A 37 14.24 6.56 8.71
CA LYS A 37 15.54 6.05 9.18
C LYS A 37 16.43 5.55 8.03
N GLN A 38 15.86 4.86 7.05
CA GLN A 38 16.61 4.32 5.90
C GLN A 38 17.27 5.44 5.07
N LEU A 39 16.56 6.55 4.85
CA LEU A 39 17.11 7.72 4.16
C LEU A 39 18.26 8.34 4.96
N ARG A 40 18.06 8.55 6.27
CA ARG A 40 19.11 9.12 7.13
C ARG A 40 20.37 8.25 7.23
N LEU A 41 20.26 6.92 7.11
CA LEU A 41 21.42 6.02 7.07
C LEU A 41 22.28 6.24 5.82
N ARG A 42 21.72 6.76 4.72
CA ARG A 42 22.51 7.12 3.52
C ARG A 42 23.50 8.24 3.81
N ASN A 43 23.21 9.13 4.76
CA ASN A 43 24.17 10.17 5.16
C ASN A 43 25.45 9.57 5.77
N TRP A 44 25.37 8.39 6.39
CA TRP A 44 26.50 7.69 6.99
C TRP A 44 27.22 6.75 6.01
N SER A 45 26.67 6.58 4.81
CA SER A 45 27.26 5.73 3.77
C SER A 45 28.27 6.54 2.96
N ALA A 46 29.37 5.89 2.56
CA ALA A 46 30.32 6.51 1.64
C ALA A 46 29.64 6.77 0.28
N LEU A 47 29.98 7.89 -0.35
CA LEU A 47 29.54 8.16 -1.72
C LEU A 47 30.12 7.10 -2.66
N PRO A 48 29.36 6.62 -3.67
CA PRO A 48 29.79 5.58 -4.59
C PRO A 48 30.75 6.11 -5.68
N LEU A 49 31.65 7.02 -5.30
CA LEU A 49 32.68 7.57 -6.18
C LEU A 49 33.89 8.10 -5.39
N PRO A 50 35.09 8.12 -5.99
CA PRO A 50 36.26 8.72 -5.36
C PRO A 50 36.12 10.24 -5.28
N LEU A 51 36.14 10.82 -4.07
CA LEU A 51 35.92 12.26 -3.85
C LEU A 51 36.95 13.17 -4.55
N ARG A 52 38.16 12.64 -4.81
CA ARG A 52 39.24 13.33 -5.54
C ARG A 52 38.95 13.56 -7.02
N GLU A 53 37.93 12.88 -7.57
CA GLU A 53 37.55 12.99 -8.97
C GLU A 53 36.45 14.03 -9.20
N ILE A 54 35.90 14.63 -8.13
CA ILE A 54 34.95 15.74 -8.22
C ILE A 54 35.76 17.04 -8.34
N ASP A 55 35.62 17.74 -9.44
CA ASP A 55 36.35 18.99 -9.71
C ASP A 55 35.71 20.19 -9.01
N ALA A 56 34.37 20.25 -9.00
CA ALA A 56 33.61 21.32 -8.37
C ALA A 56 32.23 20.85 -7.88
N VAL A 57 31.71 21.53 -6.86
CA VAL A 57 30.31 21.45 -6.43
C VAL A 57 29.60 22.75 -6.83
N LEU A 58 28.39 22.66 -7.36
CA LEU A 58 27.54 23.80 -7.66
C LEU A 58 26.26 23.69 -6.84
N LEU A 59 25.98 24.66 -5.97
CA LEU A 59 24.77 24.70 -5.17
C LEU A 59 23.70 25.53 -5.86
N THR A 60 22.49 24.98 -5.91
CA THR A 60 21.29 25.71 -6.31
C THR A 60 20.86 26.69 -5.23
N HIS A 61 20.84 26.26 -3.95
CA HIS A 61 20.49 27.11 -2.82
C HIS A 61 20.96 26.54 -1.47
N ALA A 62 20.67 27.28 -0.39
CA ALA A 62 21.29 27.07 0.92
C ALA A 62 20.64 26.01 1.82
N HIS A 63 19.44 25.50 1.53
CA HIS A 63 18.77 24.55 2.43
C HIS A 63 19.61 23.31 2.69
N ILE A 64 19.46 22.69 3.87
CA ILE A 64 20.33 21.60 4.35
C ILE A 64 20.20 20.32 3.52
N ASP A 65 19.05 20.09 2.90
CA ASP A 65 18.79 19.07 1.91
C ASP A 65 19.36 19.38 0.51
N HIS A 66 20.02 20.53 0.33
CA HIS A 66 20.83 20.88 -0.84
C HIS A 66 22.31 21.18 -0.51
N SER A 67 22.63 21.61 0.71
CA SER A 67 24.00 22.04 1.09
C SER A 67 24.61 21.27 2.26
N GLY A 68 23.79 20.60 3.07
CA GLY A 68 24.19 20.12 4.40
C GLY A 68 25.17 18.95 4.43
N TYR A 69 25.41 18.27 3.31
CA TYR A 69 26.41 17.19 3.23
C TYR A 69 27.81 17.74 2.89
N LEU A 70 27.94 19.02 2.53
CA LEU A 70 29.25 19.63 2.24
C LEU A 70 30.30 19.51 3.35
N PRO A 71 29.98 19.74 4.65
CA PRO A 71 30.95 19.58 5.73
C PRO A 71 31.54 18.17 5.78
N LEU A 72 30.69 17.17 5.58
CA LEU A 72 31.06 15.77 5.54
C LEU A 72 31.94 15.46 4.31
N LEU A 73 31.55 15.96 3.13
CA LEU A 73 32.30 15.81 1.89
C LEU A 73 33.74 16.35 2.00
N VAL A 74 33.88 17.55 2.58
CA VAL A 74 35.19 18.22 2.78
C VAL A 74 36.03 17.49 3.81
N ARG A 75 35.43 17.08 4.94
CA ARG A 75 36.10 16.28 5.97
C ARG A 75 36.65 14.97 5.41
N ASP A 76 35.87 14.32 4.54
CA ASP A 76 36.23 13.02 3.96
C ASP A 76 37.22 13.13 2.77
N GLY A 77 37.64 14.34 2.41
CA GLY A 77 38.81 14.58 1.56
C GLY A 77 38.57 15.36 0.27
N TYR A 78 37.38 15.91 0.05
CA TYR A 78 37.11 16.80 -1.09
C TYR A 78 37.91 18.11 -1.01
N ARG A 79 38.41 18.59 -2.15
CA ARG A 79 39.31 19.76 -2.23
C ARG A 79 38.89 20.82 -3.25
N GLY A 80 37.92 20.54 -4.11
CA GLY A 80 37.48 21.45 -5.16
C GLY A 80 36.72 22.66 -4.62
N ARG A 81 36.34 23.58 -5.52
CA ARG A 81 35.56 24.79 -5.20
C ARG A 81 34.07 24.47 -5.06
N VAL A 82 33.35 25.31 -4.32
CA VAL A 82 31.89 25.25 -4.17
C VAL A 82 31.30 26.55 -4.73
N TYR A 83 30.64 26.48 -5.87
CA TYR A 83 30.04 27.64 -6.54
C TYR A 83 28.57 27.80 -6.13
N CYS A 84 28.16 29.03 -5.81
CA CYS A 84 26.77 29.37 -5.49
C CYS A 84 26.56 30.88 -5.66
N THR A 85 25.37 31.40 -5.37
CA THR A 85 25.14 32.86 -5.30
C THR A 85 25.68 33.47 -4.01
N GLN A 86 25.89 34.79 -3.99
CA GLN A 86 26.35 35.51 -2.78
C GLN A 86 25.39 35.31 -1.59
N ALA A 87 24.08 35.45 -1.80
CA ALA A 87 23.09 35.22 -0.74
C ALA A 87 23.05 33.76 -0.27
N THR A 88 23.24 32.77 -1.17
CA THR A 88 23.37 31.36 -0.77
C THR A 88 24.59 31.12 0.10
N TYR A 89 25.74 31.72 -0.23
CA TYR A 89 26.95 31.63 0.59
C TYR A 89 26.72 32.20 1.99
N GLU A 90 26.13 33.38 2.10
CA GLU A 90 25.84 34.03 3.38
C GLU A 90 24.85 33.23 4.23
N LEU A 91 23.84 32.62 3.61
CA LEU A 91 22.95 31.69 4.29
C LEU A 91 23.68 30.43 4.76
N CYS A 92 24.54 29.83 3.93
CA CYS A 92 25.35 28.67 4.32
C CYS A 92 26.31 29.00 5.49
N ARG A 93 26.82 30.24 5.58
CA ARG A 93 27.63 30.70 6.71
C ARG A 93 26.89 30.68 8.05
N ILE A 94 25.56 30.73 8.01
CA ILE A 94 24.71 30.62 9.21
C ILE A 94 24.28 29.16 9.41
N LEU A 95 23.77 28.52 8.36
CA LEU A 95 23.11 27.21 8.42
C LEU A 95 24.07 26.06 8.72
N LEU A 96 25.22 26.00 8.05
CA LEU A 96 26.14 24.86 8.18
C LEU A 96 26.77 24.79 9.58
N PRO A 97 27.30 25.89 10.16
CA PRO A 97 27.84 25.86 11.52
C PRO A 97 26.77 25.56 12.57
N ASP A 98 25.57 26.17 12.48
CA ASP A 98 24.47 25.88 13.42
C ASP A 98 24.05 24.42 13.37
N SER A 99 23.96 23.84 12.16
CA SER A 99 23.64 22.42 12.00
C SER A 99 24.71 21.50 12.59
N GLY A 100 26.01 21.83 12.45
CA GLY A 100 27.10 21.08 13.07
C GLY A 100 27.02 21.13 14.61
N ARG A 101 26.86 22.33 15.17
CA ARG A 101 26.72 22.54 16.61
C ARG A 101 25.51 21.81 17.20
N LEU A 102 24.36 21.87 16.53
CA LEU A 102 23.16 21.12 16.97
C LEU A 102 23.40 19.61 17.02
N GLN A 103 24.12 19.05 16.04
CA GLN A 103 24.46 17.62 16.04
C GLN A 103 25.43 17.24 17.15
N GLU A 104 26.41 18.11 17.45
CA GLU A 104 27.32 17.94 18.59
C GLU A 104 26.56 17.95 19.91
N GLU A 105 25.68 18.95 20.12
CA GLU A 105 24.83 19.07 21.31
C GLU A 105 23.93 17.83 21.49
N GLU A 106 23.32 17.33 20.42
CA GLU A 106 22.49 16.11 20.44
C GLU A 106 23.32 14.86 20.80
N ALA A 107 24.50 14.69 20.22
CA ALA A 107 25.40 13.59 20.51
C ALA A 107 25.88 13.63 21.97
N GLU A 108 26.29 14.80 22.47
CA GLU A 108 26.64 14.99 23.88
C GLU A 108 25.48 14.68 24.81
N TYR A 109 24.28 15.20 24.51
CA TYR A 109 23.10 14.96 25.32
C TYR A 109 22.75 13.48 25.37
N ALA A 110 22.84 12.77 24.24
CA ALA A 110 22.64 11.34 24.15
C ALA A 110 23.67 10.52 24.93
N ASN A 111 24.94 10.93 24.90
CA ASN A 111 26.01 10.33 25.70
C ASN A 111 25.80 10.56 27.21
N ARG A 112 25.44 11.79 27.62
CA ARG A 112 25.16 12.15 29.02
C ARG A 112 23.99 11.33 29.60
N HIS A 113 22.91 11.13 28.84
CA HIS A 113 21.68 10.48 29.31
C HIS A 113 21.58 8.99 28.93
N ARG A 114 22.59 8.42 28.25
CA ARG A 114 22.73 6.99 27.92
C ARG A 114 21.53 6.34 27.20
N TYR A 115 20.76 7.09 26.40
CA TYR A 115 19.62 6.55 25.65
C TYR A 115 19.95 6.12 24.21
N SER A 116 21.15 6.43 23.71
CA SER A 116 21.60 5.99 22.37
C SER A 116 21.95 4.50 22.35
N ARG A 117 21.69 3.85 21.20
CA ARG A 117 22.16 2.48 20.92
C ARG A 117 23.66 2.43 20.61
N HIS A 118 24.25 3.54 20.15
CA HIS A 118 25.67 3.67 19.82
C HIS A 118 26.44 4.25 21.01
N LYS A 119 27.65 3.73 21.28
CA LYS A 119 28.50 4.13 22.40
C LYS A 119 29.95 4.34 21.92
N PRO A 120 30.43 5.60 21.80
CA PRO A 120 29.68 6.84 21.97
C PRO A 120 28.70 7.12 20.82
N ALA A 121 27.69 7.94 21.08
CA ALA A 121 26.96 8.66 20.04
C ALA A 121 27.89 9.72 19.43
N LEU A 122 27.91 9.82 18.10
CA LEU A 122 28.75 10.76 17.35
C LEU A 122 27.87 11.68 16.49
N PRO A 123 28.24 12.97 16.34
CA PRO A 123 27.63 13.82 15.32
C PRO A 123 28.05 13.35 13.92
N LEU A 124 27.26 13.65 12.89
CA LEU A 124 27.64 13.31 11.50
C LEU A 124 28.84 14.16 11.06
N TYR A 125 28.84 15.44 11.43
CA TYR A 125 29.92 16.40 11.30
C TYR A 125 29.81 17.47 12.40
N THR A 126 30.90 18.22 12.62
CA THR A 126 31.02 19.24 13.67
C THR A 126 30.86 20.66 13.15
N GLU A 127 30.68 21.64 14.04
CA GLU A 127 30.74 23.06 13.68
C GLU A 127 32.09 23.41 13.01
N ALA A 128 33.19 22.82 13.48
CA ALA A 128 34.52 23.02 12.90
C ALA A 128 34.62 22.48 11.47
N ASP A 129 33.98 21.34 11.17
CA ASP A 129 33.93 20.81 9.80
C ASP A 129 33.14 21.72 8.87
N ALA A 130 32.04 22.31 9.37
CA ALA A 130 31.24 23.27 8.62
C ALA A 130 32.02 24.54 8.29
N LEU A 131 32.77 25.09 9.25
CA LEU A 131 33.63 26.25 9.02
C LEU A 131 34.70 25.98 7.96
N LYS A 132 35.34 24.80 7.99
CA LYS A 132 36.30 24.39 6.95
C LYS A 132 35.67 24.26 5.57
N ALA A 133 34.42 23.79 5.49
CA ALA A 133 33.72 23.70 4.21
C ALA A 133 33.43 25.08 3.61
N LEU A 134 33.15 26.09 4.44
CA LEU A 134 32.91 27.46 3.99
C LEU A 134 34.13 28.09 3.31
N GLU A 135 35.36 27.67 3.64
CA GLU A 135 36.59 28.14 2.97
C GLU A 135 36.67 27.75 1.49
N ARG A 136 35.84 26.80 1.03
CA ARG A 136 35.79 26.33 -0.36
C ARG A 136 34.81 27.11 -1.23
N PHE A 137 33.95 27.94 -0.63
CA PHE A 137 32.91 28.65 -1.35
C PHE A 137 33.48 29.77 -2.23
N GLU A 138 32.92 29.90 -3.42
CA GLU A 138 33.25 30.91 -4.42
C GLU A 138 31.95 31.46 -4.99
N PRO A 139 31.41 32.54 -4.41
CA PRO A 139 30.13 33.11 -4.83
C PRO A 139 30.23 33.71 -6.23
N GLN A 140 29.14 33.59 -7.00
CA GLN A 140 28.97 34.09 -8.36
C GLN A 140 27.71 34.95 -8.45
N ASP A 141 27.74 35.95 -9.32
CA ASP A 141 26.57 36.80 -9.59
C ASP A 141 25.53 36.06 -10.43
N PHE A 142 24.26 36.41 -10.23
CA PHE A 142 23.20 35.94 -11.12
C PHE A 142 23.47 36.36 -12.56
N GLU A 143 23.10 35.49 -13.50
CA GLU A 143 23.21 35.68 -14.95
C GLU A 143 24.65 35.87 -15.47
N HIS A 144 25.67 35.79 -14.62
CA HIS A 144 27.06 35.76 -15.02
C HIS A 144 27.50 34.34 -15.43
N GLU A 145 28.19 34.21 -16.57
CA GLU A 145 28.77 32.95 -17.00
C GLU A 145 30.15 32.73 -16.37
N PHE A 146 30.38 31.54 -15.81
CA PHE A 146 31.66 31.14 -15.21
C PHE A 146 32.04 29.71 -15.60
N THR A 147 33.31 29.35 -15.45
CA THR A 147 33.83 28.02 -15.80
C THR A 147 34.14 27.24 -14.51
N PRO A 148 33.24 26.37 -14.01
CA PRO A 148 33.46 25.64 -12.76
C PRO A 148 34.53 24.55 -12.87
N ALA A 149 34.72 23.99 -14.07
CA ALA A 149 35.74 23.01 -14.38
C ALA A 149 35.98 22.97 -15.90
N ARG A 150 37.08 22.33 -16.33
CA ARG A 150 37.44 22.23 -17.74
C ARG A 150 36.30 21.58 -18.56
N GLY A 151 35.85 22.28 -19.61
CA GLY A 151 34.83 21.79 -20.53
C GLY A 151 33.38 22.07 -20.12
N PHE A 152 33.16 22.81 -19.04
CA PHE A 152 31.85 23.25 -18.59
C PHE A 152 31.77 24.78 -18.45
N THR A 153 30.68 25.37 -18.93
CA THR A 153 30.28 26.74 -18.61
C THR A 153 29.00 26.67 -17.78
N ALA A 154 28.93 27.44 -16.70
CA ALA A 154 27.81 27.49 -15.77
C ALA A 154 27.24 28.91 -15.68
N GLN A 155 25.95 28.99 -15.40
CA GLN A 155 25.26 30.24 -15.13
C GLN A 155 24.15 30.00 -14.09
N LEU A 156 24.02 30.92 -13.14
CA LEU A 156 23.00 30.88 -12.09
C LEU A 156 21.85 31.83 -12.47
N LEU A 157 20.61 31.34 -12.49
CA LEU A 157 19.42 32.13 -12.81
C LEU A 157 18.48 32.19 -11.59
N PRO A 158 17.82 33.32 -11.29
CA PRO A 158 16.92 33.40 -10.14
C PRO A 158 15.81 32.33 -10.16
N ALA A 159 15.73 31.51 -9.11
CA ALA A 159 14.67 30.51 -8.93
C ALA A 159 13.50 31.02 -8.07
N GLY A 160 13.67 32.10 -7.32
CA GLY A 160 12.59 32.73 -6.54
C GLY A 160 12.14 31.99 -5.28
N HIS A 161 12.83 30.91 -4.88
CA HIS A 161 12.42 30.07 -3.74
C HIS A 161 12.79 30.64 -2.37
N ILE A 162 14.07 30.98 -2.18
CA ILE A 162 14.63 31.72 -1.02
C ILE A 162 15.68 32.71 -1.53
N LEU A 163 16.23 33.56 -0.64
CA LEU A 163 17.36 34.42 -1.00
C LEU A 163 18.50 33.58 -1.60
N GLY A 164 19.03 34.05 -2.73
CA GLY A 164 20.10 33.40 -3.47
C GLY A 164 19.70 32.13 -4.22
N ALA A 165 18.45 31.66 -4.13
CA ALA A 165 18.06 30.43 -4.81
C ALA A 165 18.16 30.58 -6.32
N ALA A 166 18.85 29.61 -6.94
CA ALA A 166 19.19 29.64 -8.34
C ALA A 166 18.84 28.34 -9.07
N MET A 167 18.30 28.48 -10.27
CA MET A 167 18.38 27.45 -11.29
C MET A 167 19.81 27.45 -11.84
N LEU A 168 20.37 26.26 -12.06
CA LEU A 168 21.72 26.09 -12.57
C LEU A 168 21.68 25.64 -14.02
N ARG A 169 22.16 26.49 -14.93
CA ARG A 169 22.33 26.16 -16.34
C ARG A 169 23.78 25.77 -16.60
N LEU A 170 23.98 24.58 -17.15
CA LEU A 170 25.29 24.04 -17.51
C LEU A 170 25.36 23.77 -19.01
N HIS A 171 26.46 24.21 -19.63
CA HIS A 171 26.77 23.97 -21.04
C HIS A 171 28.10 23.21 -21.15
N SER A 172 28.15 22.26 -22.07
CA SER A 172 29.38 21.60 -22.52
C SER A 172 29.36 21.42 -24.04
N ALA A 173 30.46 20.91 -24.62
CA ALA A 173 30.50 20.54 -26.03
C ALA A 173 29.44 19.50 -26.44
N GLN A 174 28.87 18.77 -25.48
CA GLN A 174 27.93 17.68 -25.70
C GLN A 174 26.46 18.10 -25.50
N GLY A 175 26.18 19.39 -25.24
CA GLY A 175 24.84 19.94 -25.03
C GLY A 175 24.68 20.70 -23.72
N SER A 176 23.44 21.09 -23.42
CA SER A 176 23.05 21.89 -22.26
C SER A 176 22.12 21.14 -21.30
N ILE A 177 22.27 21.38 -20.00
CA ILE A 177 21.37 20.85 -18.98
C ILE A 177 21.00 21.96 -17.99
N LEU A 178 19.71 22.07 -17.69
CA LEU A 178 19.18 22.97 -16.69
C LEU A 178 18.73 22.18 -15.47
N PHE A 179 19.18 22.57 -14.29
CA PHE A 179 18.65 22.12 -13.01
C PHE A 179 17.78 23.24 -12.44
N SER A 180 16.53 22.95 -12.13
CA SER A 180 15.63 23.96 -11.57
C SER A 180 16.03 24.39 -10.15
N GLY A 181 16.70 23.51 -9.39
CA GLY A 181 16.70 23.61 -7.93
C GLY A 181 15.26 23.57 -7.42
N ASP A 182 14.99 24.20 -6.28
CA ASP A 182 13.62 24.45 -5.85
C ASP A 182 13.08 25.71 -6.53
N LEU A 183 11.91 25.59 -7.17
CA LEU A 183 11.24 26.68 -7.86
C LEU A 183 10.34 27.44 -6.89
N GLY A 184 10.49 28.76 -6.89
CA GLY A 184 9.63 29.67 -6.16
C GLY A 184 8.29 29.89 -6.83
N ARG A 185 7.34 30.42 -6.04
CA ARG A 185 5.99 30.75 -6.51
C ARG A 185 6.00 32.00 -7.39
N ALA A 186 5.12 32.02 -8.40
CA ALA A 186 4.93 33.22 -9.21
C ALA A 186 4.33 34.38 -8.39
N GLN A 187 3.45 34.03 -7.45
CA GLN A 187 2.77 34.97 -6.54
C GLN A 187 3.22 34.76 -5.08
N ASP A 188 4.50 34.96 -4.80
CA ASP A 188 5.03 34.96 -3.43
C ASP A 188 4.95 36.36 -2.78
N PRO A 189 4.60 36.47 -1.48
CA PRO A 189 4.56 37.76 -0.77
C PRO A 189 5.93 38.37 -0.52
N ILE A 190 7.00 37.56 -0.51
CA ILE A 190 8.37 38.00 -0.24
C ILE A 190 9.20 37.94 -1.52
N MET A 191 9.30 36.78 -2.15
CA MET A 191 10.27 36.53 -3.22
C MET A 191 9.77 36.98 -4.60
N ARG A 192 10.72 37.34 -5.48
CA ARG A 192 10.45 37.56 -6.90
C ARG A 192 10.17 36.21 -7.60
N PRO A 193 9.39 36.20 -8.70
CA PRO A 193 9.09 34.95 -9.40
C PRO A 193 10.37 34.36 -10.05
N PRO A 194 10.42 33.05 -10.31
CA PRO A 194 11.52 32.44 -11.06
C PRO A 194 11.68 33.07 -12.44
N THR A 195 12.93 33.20 -12.90
CA THR A 195 13.24 33.67 -14.25
C THR A 195 12.72 32.66 -15.29
N PRO A 196 11.98 33.09 -16.33
CA PRO A 196 11.58 32.21 -17.43
C PRO A 196 12.79 31.69 -18.20
N VAL A 197 12.74 30.44 -18.66
CA VAL A 197 13.78 29.84 -19.52
C VAL A 197 13.17 29.38 -20.83
N ALA A 198 13.79 29.77 -21.95
CA ALA A 198 13.28 29.49 -23.29
C ALA A 198 13.77 28.15 -23.86
N GLN A 199 14.97 27.68 -23.47
CA GLN A 199 15.60 26.50 -24.07
C GLN A 199 16.59 25.82 -23.12
N ALA A 200 16.60 24.48 -23.16
CA ALA A 200 17.65 23.59 -22.63
C ALA A 200 17.49 22.21 -23.31
N ASP A 201 18.59 21.52 -23.61
CA ASP A 201 18.51 20.17 -24.20
C ASP A 201 17.99 19.16 -23.19
N TYR A 202 18.41 19.29 -21.93
CA TYR A 202 18.00 18.44 -20.82
C TYR A 202 17.52 19.29 -19.66
N LEU A 203 16.50 18.81 -18.95
CA LEU A 203 15.93 19.49 -17.78
C LEU A 203 15.84 18.53 -16.60
N VAL A 204 16.34 18.95 -15.44
CA VAL A 204 16.06 18.33 -14.14
C VAL A 204 15.17 19.28 -13.36
N VAL A 205 13.93 18.86 -13.08
CA VAL A 205 12.91 19.70 -12.45
C VAL A 205 12.43 19.11 -11.13
N GLU A 206 12.29 19.96 -10.10
CA GLU A 206 11.76 19.55 -8.81
C GLU A 206 10.27 19.18 -8.85
N SER A 207 9.80 18.45 -7.84
CA SER A 207 8.41 17.99 -7.75
C SER A 207 7.91 17.92 -6.31
N THR A 208 8.39 18.80 -5.43
CA THR A 208 8.03 18.78 -4.00
C THR A 208 6.51 18.85 -3.80
N TYR A 209 5.82 19.64 -4.63
CA TYR A 209 4.36 19.75 -4.69
C TYR A 209 3.77 19.31 -6.05
N GLY A 210 4.44 18.39 -6.75
CA GLY A 210 4.08 17.97 -8.11
C GLY A 210 2.70 17.32 -8.29
N ASN A 211 2.06 16.88 -7.20
CA ASN A 211 0.68 16.36 -7.17
C ASN A 211 -0.31 17.25 -6.40
N ARG A 212 0.04 18.50 -6.13
CA ARG A 212 -0.79 19.41 -5.34
C ARG A 212 -1.02 20.71 -6.09
N HIS A 213 -2.10 21.38 -5.71
CA HIS A 213 -2.34 22.79 -6.00
C HIS A 213 -2.43 23.53 -4.67
N HIS A 214 -1.89 24.74 -4.63
CA HIS A 214 -2.04 25.61 -3.47
C HIS A 214 -3.53 25.96 -3.27
N GLU A 215 -3.96 25.94 -2.00
CA GLU A 215 -5.32 26.31 -1.64
C GLU A 215 -5.63 27.76 -2.05
N THR A 216 -6.87 27.99 -2.48
CA THR A 216 -7.35 29.34 -2.86
C THR A 216 -7.63 30.24 -1.66
N GLU A 217 -7.66 29.69 -0.44
CA GLU A 217 -7.80 30.46 0.80
C GLU A 217 -6.64 31.44 0.96
N ASN A 218 -6.87 32.60 1.59
CA ASN A 218 -5.78 33.53 1.89
C ASN A 218 -4.97 33.01 3.10
N PRO A 219 -3.64 32.80 2.98
CA PRO A 219 -2.81 32.30 4.08
C PRO A 219 -2.87 33.17 5.35
N GLN A 220 -3.09 34.47 5.21
CA GLN A 220 -3.22 35.39 6.34
C GLN A 220 -4.53 35.16 7.11
N ASP A 221 -5.61 34.80 6.41
CA ASP A 221 -6.90 34.53 7.01
C ASP A 221 -6.86 33.24 7.83
N ALA A 222 -6.29 32.17 7.25
CA ALA A 222 -6.08 30.90 7.94
C ALA A 222 -5.16 31.07 9.17
N LEU A 223 -4.06 31.82 9.04
CA LEU A 223 -3.15 32.13 10.14
C LEU A 223 -3.85 32.91 11.25
N CYS A 224 -4.60 33.95 10.89
CA CYS A 224 -5.37 34.75 11.84
C CYS A 224 -6.40 33.88 12.57
N ALA A 225 -7.12 33.02 11.86
CA ALA A 225 -8.15 32.16 12.44
C ALA A 225 -7.59 31.20 13.49
N VAL A 226 -6.47 30.51 13.19
CA VAL A 226 -5.82 29.60 14.16
C VAL A 226 -5.33 30.36 15.38
N ILE A 227 -4.65 31.49 15.18
CA ILE A 227 -4.11 32.30 16.28
C ILE A 227 -5.26 32.82 17.17
N THR A 228 -6.33 33.37 16.58
CA THR A 228 -7.47 33.88 17.33
C THR A 228 -8.16 32.79 18.16
N ARG A 229 -8.44 31.62 17.59
CA ARG A 229 -9.04 30.50 18.34
C ARG A 229 -8.19 30.07 19.55
N CYS A 230 -6.87 30.04 19.40
CA CYS A 230 -5.96 29.71 20.49
C CYS A 230 -5.92 30.81 21.57
N ILE A 231 -5.97 32.08 21.18
CA ILE A 231 -6.02 33.23 22.10
C ILE A 231 -7.31 33.21 22.91
N GLU A 232 -8.45 32.91 22.28
CA GLU A 232 -9.76 32.80 22.95
C GLU A 232 -9.77 31.72 24.04
N ARG A 233 -8.98 30.66 23.87
CA ARG A 233 -8.75 29.62 24.89
C ARG A 233 -7.70 30.00 25.94
N GLY A 234 -7.04 31.16 25.81
CA GLY A 234 -5.94 31.60 26.67
C GLY A 234 -4.63 30.80 26.48
N GLY A 235 -4.51 30.06 25.38
CA GLY A 235 -3.40 29.13 25.13
C GLY A 235 -2.21 29.72 24.38
N VAL A 236 -1.23 28.86 24.12
CA VAL A 236 0.00 29.17 23.38
C VAL A 236 -0.06 28.55 21.99
N VAL A 237 0.25 29.35 20.95
CA VAL A 237 0.45 28.83 19.60
C VAL A 237 1.93 28.51 19.41
N VAL A 238 2.26 27.24 19.24
CA VAL A 238 3.62 26.78 18.89
C VAL A 238 3.69 26.55 17.40
N ILE A 239 4.60 27.25 16.72
CA ILE A 239 4.80 27.16 15.27
C ILE A 239 6.20 26.62 14.98
N PRO A 240 6.36 25.30 14.73
CA PRO A 240 7.56 24.76 14.11
C PRO A 240 7.74 25.38 12.72
N SER A 241 8.86 26.06 12.47
CA SER A 241 9.11 26.76 11.21
C SER A 241 10.53 26.57 10.71
N PHE A 242 10.70 26.58 9.39
CA PHE A 242 12.01 26.64 8.75
C PHE A 242 12.59 28.05 8.96
N ALA A 243 13.84 28.11 9.42
CA ALA A 243 14.46 29.38 9.83
C ALA A 243 14.73 30.34 8.66
N VAL A 244 14.81 29.79 7.44
CA VAL A 244 15.04 30.53 6.19
C VAL A 244 13.75 30.53 5.38
N GLY A 245 13.34 31.71 4.91
CA GLY A 245 12.12 31.94 4.16
C GLY A 245 10.87 31.89 5.05
N ARG A 246 10.57 30.76 5.68
CA ARG A 246 9.26 30.55 6.35
C ARG A 246 9.07 31.36 7.61
N ALA A 247 10.08 31.44 8.47
CA ALA A 247 10.03 32.31 9.65
C ALA A 247 9.74 33.77 9.24
N GLN A 248 10.35 34.26 8.17
CA GLN A 248 10.17 35.63 7.69
C GLN A 248 8.77 35.86 7.09
N ALA A 249 8.22 34.89 6.35
CA ALA A 249 6.85 34.98 5.85
C ALA A 249 5.81 35.03 6.97
N LEU A 250 6.00 34.26 8.05
CA LEU A 250 5.14 34.32 9.24
C LEU A 250 5.26 35.66 9.95
N LEU A 251 6.47 36.18 10.11
CA LEU A 251 6.69 37.49 10.72
C LEU A 251 6.04 38.61 9.91
N LEU A 252 6.15 38.58 8.57
CA LEU A 252 5.45 39.54 7.71
C LEU A 252 3.94 39.47 7.91
N ALA A 253 3.36 38.27 7.78
CA ALA A 253 1.91 38.07 7.89
C ALA A 253 1.37 38.48 9.27
N ILE A 254 2.05 38.11 10.36
CA ILE A 254 1.65 38.50 11.72
C ILE A 254 1.77 40.02 11.91
N GLY A 255 2.82 40.64 11.36
CA GLY A 255 3.02 42.09 11.42
C GLY A 255 1.91 42.85 10.70
N GLU A 256 1.53 42.40 9.51
CA GLU A 256 0.44 42.97 8.71
C GLU A 256 -0.93 42.75 9.38
N LEU A 257 -1.19 41.57 9.93
CA LEU A 257 -2.42 41.30 10.70
C LEU A 257 -2.54 42.18 11.95
N LYS A 258 -1.42 42.44 12.64
CA LYS A 258 -1.37 43.38 13.77
C LYS A 258 -1.61 44.82 13.32
N ALA A 259 -0.95 45.26 12.25
CA ALA A 259 -1.12 46.60 11.71
C ALA A 259 -2.56 46.86 11.21
N ALA A 260 -3.22 45.83 10.68
CA ALA A 260 -4.62 45.88 10.25
C ALA A 260 -5.64 45.73 11.41
N GLY A 261 -5.18 45.58 12.66
CA GLY A 261 -6.06 45.40 13.83
C GLY A 261 -6.78 44.05 13.90
N ARG A 262 -6.39 43.07 13.06
CA ARG A 262 -6.97 41.71 13.02
C ARG A 262 -6.40 40.81 14.12
N LEU A 263 -5.18 41.09 14.56
CA LEU A 263 -4.59 40.52 15.77
C LEU A 263 -4.29 41.64 16.78
N PRO A 264 -4.42 41.39 18.10
CA PRO A 264 -4.11 42.40 19.11
C PRO A 264 -2.66 42.90 19.00
N LEU A 265 -2.47 44.22 19.01
CA LEU A 265 -1.13 44.83 19.02
C LEU A 265 -0.29 44.37 20.22
N THR A 266 -0.96 44.08 21.35
CA THR A 266 -0.35 43.61 22.60
C THR A 266 0.01 42.12 22.61
N LEU A 267 -0.41 41.34 21.60
CA LEU A 267 -0.14 39.90 21.53
C LEU A 267 1.38 39.62 21.50
N PRO A 268 1.95 38.95 22.51
CA PRO A 268 3.37 38.60 22.51
C PRO A 268 3.66 37.57 21.41
N VAL A 269 4.66 37.86 20.58
CA VAL A 269 5.17 36.96 19.54
C VAL A 269 6.66 36.77 19.81
N TYR A 270 7.11 35.52 19.91
CA TYR A 270 8.50 35.17 20.19
C TYR A 270 9.11 34.44 19.00
N LEU A 271 10.28 34.91 18.56
CA LEU A 271 11.12 34.17 17.61
C LEU A 271 12.20 33.43 18.40
N ASN A 272 11.97 32.15 18.68
CA ASN A 272 12.88 31.28 19.41
C ASN A 272 13.85 30.56 18.46
N SER A 273 14.61 31.34 17.69
CA SER A 273 15.62 30.84 16.75
C SER A 273 16.65 31.93 16.47
N PRO A 274 17.86 31.86 17.06
CA PRO A 274 18.95 32.79 16.75
C PRO A 274 19.25 32.82 15.25
N MET A 275 19.32 31.64 14.64
CA MET A 275 19.49 31.45 13.19
C MET A 275 18.43 32.21 12.37
N ALA A 276 17.14 32.15 12.74
CA ALA A 276 16.10 32.88 12.01
C ALA A 276 16.23 34.39 12.18
N ALA A 277 16.72 34.86 13.33
CA ALA A 277 17.00 36.28 13.55
C ALA A 277 18.15 36.76 12.64
N ASP A 278 19.25 36.00 12.57
CA ASP A 278 20.40 36.31 11.71
C ASP A 278 19.99 36.33 10.23
N VAL A 279 19.22 35.33 9.78
CA VAL A 279 18.70 35.27 8.41
C VAL A 279 17.79 36.46 8.09
N THR A 280 16.99 36.92 9.06
CA THR A 280 16.13 38.11 8.88
C THR A 280 16.95 39.36 8.57
N THR A 281 18.21 39.44 9.03
CA THR A 281 19.08 40.57 8.70
C THR A 281 19.54 40.58 7.24
N LEU A 282 19.67 39.40 6.60
CA LEU A 282 20.10 39.27 5.20
C LEU A 282 19.08 39.83 4.21
N TYR A 283 17.78 39.80 4.54
CA TYR A 283 16.72 40.46 3.77
C TYR A 283 16.85 41.99 3.72
N ARG A 284 17.70 42.63 4.54
CA ARG A 284 18.03 44.06 4.36
C ARG A 284 19.21 44.27 3.43
N GLN A 285 20.07 43.26 3.28
CA GLN A 285 21.30 43.33 2.49
C GLN A 285 21.02 42.99 1.02
N HIS A 286 20.11 42.04 0.75
CA HIS A 286 19.79 41.55 -0.60
C HIS A 286 18.46 42.08 -1.15
N GLN A 287 18.24 43.40 -1.08
CA GLN A 287 16.94 44.02 -1.44
C GLN A 287 16.51 43.80 -2.90
N THR A 288 17.46 43.56 -3.80
CA THR A 288 17.19 43.34 -5.22
C THR A 288 16.55 41.98 -5.48
N GLU A 289 16.71 41.00 -4.59
CA GLU A 289 16.25 39.61 -4.80
C GLU A 289 14.79 39.37 -4.39
N HIS A 290 14.18 40.31 -3.66
CA HIS A 290 12.83 40.16 -3.12
C HIS A 290 11.96 41.42 -3.34
N ARG A 291 10.70 41.35 -2.92
CA ARG A 291 9.66 42.38 -3.10
C ARG A 291 9.46 43.30 -1.90
N LEU A 292 10.00 42.93 -0.74
CA LEU A 292 9.82 43.70 0.49
C LEU A 292 10.40 45.11 0.39
N SER A 293 9.62 46.10 0.82
CA SER A 293 10.10 47.46 1.03
C SER A 293 11.05 47.54 2.22
N GLU A 294 11.87 48.60 2.28
CA GLU A 294 12.75 48.87 3.42
C GLU A 294 11.99 48.92 4.76
N ALA A 295 10.78 49.50 4.74
CA ALA A 295 9.89 49.55 5.90
C ALA A 295 9.41 48.16 6.35
N GLN A 296 9.05 47.28 5.41
CA GLN A 296 8.68 45.89 5.70
C GLN A 296 9.87 45.09 6.24
N CYS A 297 11.06 45.22 5.64
CA CYS A 297 12.27 44.57 6.15
C CYS A 297 12.62 45.04 7.58
N ALA A 298 12.46 46.34 7.88
CA ALA A 298 12.63 46.86 9.24
C ALA A 298 11.55 46.34 10.21
N ALA A 299 10.33 46.10 9.73
CA ALA A 299 9.23 45.57 10.53
C ALA A 299 9.41 44.08 10.90
N LEU A 300 10.02 43.27 10.03
CA LEU A 300 10.31 41.85 10.31
C LEU A 300 11.05 41.68 11.65
N GLY A 301 12.10 42.49 11.87
CA GLY A 301 12.90 42.46 13.11
C GLY A 301 12.20 42.99 14.37
N ARG A 302 11.05 43.66 14.22
CA ARG A 302 10.27 44.24 15.34
C ARG A 302 8.98 43.47 15.64
N THR A 303 8.54 42.60 14.74
CA THR A 303 7.26 41.89 14.88
C THR A 303 7.27 40.87 16.03
N ALA A 304 8.44 40.30 16.32
CA ALA A 304 8.63 39.33 17.38
C ALA A 304 9.79 39.71 18.31
N GLN A 305 9.67 39.31 19.58
CA GLN A 305 10.76 39.35 20.55
C GLN A 305 11.71 38.19 20.24
N ILE A 306 12.95 38.52 19.89
CA ILE A 306 13.99 37.54 19.57
C ILE A 306 14.49 36.89 20.87
N VAL A 307 14.54 35.55 20.89
CA VAL A 307 14.99 34.80 22.06
C VAL A 307 16.28 34.03 21.74
N ASN A 308 17.40 34.56 22.21
CA ASN A 308 18.73 34.06 21.85
C ASN A 308 19.31 33.06 22.86
N THR A 309 19.05 33.23 24.16
CA THR A 309 19.66 32.40 25.22
C THR A 309 18.85 31.12 25.50
N VAL A 310 19.54 30.11 26.04
CA VAL A 310 18.92 28.85 26.47
C VAL A 310 18.00 29.09 27.67
N GLU A 311 18.41 29.97 28.58
CA GLU A 311 17.67 30.37 29.78
C GLU A 311 16.34 31.02 29.41
N ASP A 312 16.34 31.96 28.45
CA ASP A 312 15.11 32.61 27.99
C ASP A 312 14.19 31.64 27.25
N SER A 313 14.75 30.73 26.43
CA SER A 313 13.98 29.67 25.78
C SER A 313 13.31 28.74 26.81
N LYS A 314 14.03 28.36 27.88
CA LYS A 314 13.46 27.60 29.00
C LYS A 314 12.40 28.40 29.77
N ALA A 315 12.59 29.71 29.92
CA ALA A 315 11.62 30.58 30.58
C ALA A 315 10.30 30.64 29.80
N LEU A 316 10.32 30.62 28.46
CA LEU A 316 9.10 30.56 27.65
C LEU A 316 8.23 29.33 27.98
N ASN A 317 8.84 28.17 28.22
CA ASN A 317 8.11 26.94 28.58
C ASN A 317 7.32 27.04 29.90
N ARG A 318 7.60 28.05 30.72
CA ARG A 318 6.93 28.29 32.01
C ARG A 318 5.89 29.40 31.95
N ARG A 319 5.83 30.16 30.85
CA ARG A 319 4.86 31.25 30.68
C ARG A 319 3.49 30.67 30.33
N LYS A 320 2.43 31.36 30.77
CA LYS A 320 1.05 31.07 30.41
C LYS A 320 0.61 32.00 29.27
N GLY A 321 -0.25 31.51 28.37
CA GLY A 321 -0.76 32.27 27.23
C GLY A 321 -1.69 33.43 27.62
N PRO A 322 -2.16 34.23 26.64
CA PRO A 322 -2.01 34.02 25.20
C PRO A 322 -0.67 34.54 24.62
N MET A 323 0.01 33.72 23.80
CA MET A 323 1.23 34.11 23.07
C MET A 323 1.52 33.20 21.87
N VAL A 324 2.35 33.67 20.94
CA VAL A 324 2.83 32.90 19.77
C VAL A 324 4.34 32.63 19.91
N ILE A 325 4.76 31.38 19.72
CA ILE A 325 6.17 30.97 19.72
C ILE A 325 6.50 30.37 18.35
N ILE A 326 7.32 31.07 17.58
CA ILE A 326 7.90 30.57 16.32
C ILE A 326 9.28 30.00 16.65
N ALA A 327 9.48 28.71 16.42
CA ALA A 327 10.74 28.03 16.73
C ALA A 327 11.29 27.27 15.51
N GLY A 328 12.61 27.19 15.40
CA GLY A 328 13.29 26.48 14.32
C GLY A 328 13.01 24.96 14.33
N SER A 329 13.34 24.28 13.22
CA SER A 329 12.97 22.88 12.91
C SER A 329 11.50 22.73 12.48
N GLY A 330 11.20 23.14 11.24
CA GLY A 330 9.84 23.10 10.66
C GLY A 330 9.16 21.72 10.65
N MET A 331 9.94 20.64 10.63
CA MET A 331 9.43 19.26 10.69
C MET A 331 9.47 18.64 12.10
N ALA A 332 9.85 19.43 13.11
CA ALA A 332 10.01 19.00 14.50
C ALA A 332 10.92 17.75 14.65
N THR A 333 12.04 17.74 13.93
CA THR A 333 13.03 16.65 13.97
C THR A 333 14.00 16.80 15.14
N GLY A 334 14.33 18.04 15.53
CA GLY A 334 15.26 18.39 16.59
C GLY A 334 15.16 19.86 17.01
N GLY A 335 16.13 20.37 17.75
CA GLY A 335 16.21 21.78 18.15
C GLY A 335 15.20 22.22 19.22
N ARG A 336 15.11 23.55 19.42
CA ARG A 336 14.36 24.16 20.54
C ARG A 336 12.86 23.88 20.53
N VAL A 337 12.25 23.71 19.34
CA VAL A 337 10.82 23.43 19.20
C VAL A 337 10.40 22.15 19.92
N ILE A 338 11.28 21.15 20.02
CA ILE A 338 11.01 19.89 20.71
C ILE A 338 10.70 20.13 22.21
N HIS A 339 11.37 21.10 22.83
CA HIS A 339 11.13 21.47 24.22
C HIS A 339 9.79 22.20 24.38
N HIS A 340 9.43 23.08 23.43
CA HIS A 340 8.13 23.74 23.41
C HIS A 340 6.99 22.74 23.19
N LEU A 341 7.14 21.79 22.26
CA LEU A 341 6.17 20.71 22.06
C LEU A 341 6.00 19.87 23.33
N LYS A 342 7.10 19.52 24.01
CA LYS A 342 7.03 18.80 25.29
C LYS A 342 6.29 19.58 26.38
N ALA A 343 6.41 20.91 26.38
CA ALA A 343 5.75 21.77 27.36
C ALA A 343 4.26 22.00 27.06
N PHE A 344 3.88 22.18 25.79
CA PHE A 344 2.56 22.70 25.42
C PHE A 344 1.63 21.68 24.72
N ALA A 345 2.15 20.60 24.12
CA ALA A 345 1.32 19.68 23.33
C ALA A 345 0.26 18.92 24.16
N GLY A 346 0.50 18.73 25.46
CA GLY A 346 -0.39 17.97 26.34
C GLY A 346 -1.60 18.74 26.88
N ASP A 347 -1.76 20.01 26.53
CA ASP A 347 -2.82 20.89 27.04
C ASP A 347 -3.74 21.35 25.88
N PRO A 348 -5.06 21.10 25.96
CA PRO A 348 -6.03 21.44 24.92
C PRO A 348 -6.26 22.95 24.74
N ALA A 349 -5.80 23.81 25.66
CA ALA A 349 -5.84 25.26 25.45
C ALA A 349 -4.93 25.69 24.30
N ASN A 350 -3.83 24.97 24.07
CA ASN A 350 -2.77 25.33 23.14
C ASN A 350 -3.06 24.89 21.70
N SER A 351 -2.31 25.47 20.75
CA SER A 351 -2.30 25.05 19.35
C SER A 351 -0.88 24.74 18.87
N ILE A 352 -0.74 23.72 18.04
CA ILE A 352 0.46 23.45 17.25
C ILE A 352 0.11 23.74 15.80
N LEU A 353 0.77 24.73 15.20
CA LEU A 353 0.50 25.17 13.84
C LEU A 353 1.67 24.78 12.92
N LEU A 354 1.41 23.86 12.00
CA LEU A 354 2.37 23.38 11.02
C LEU A 354 2.30 24.24 9.74
N VAL A 355 3.45 24.75 9.30
CA VAL A 355 3.54 25.73 8.19
C VAL A 355 4.68 25.34 7.26
N GLY A 356 4.42 24.42 6.36
CA GLY A 356 5.38 23.91 5.38
C GLY A 356 5.32 22.39 5.22
N PHE A 357 6.13 21.88 4.28
CA PHE A 357 6.15 20.45 3.95
C PHE A 357 6.60 19.60 5.15
N GLN A 358 5.90 18.48 5.37
CA GLN A 358 6.17 17.55 6.45
C GLN A 358 6.63 16.22 5.87
N ALA A 359 7.95 16.00 5.82
CA ALA A 359 8.49 14.76 5.28
C ALA A 359 8.07 13.56 6.14
N ALA A 360 7.74 12.46 5.47
CA ALA A 360 7.26 11.27 6.14
C ALA A 360 8.31 10.70 7.12
N GLY A 361 7.84 10.21 8.27
CA GLY A 361 8.69 9.75 9.38
C GLY A 361 9.23 10.84 10.31
N THR A 362 8.80 12.10 10.15
CA THR A 362 9.07 13.20 11.10
C THR A 362 7.95 13.36 12.13
N ARG A 363 8.19 14.12 13.21
CA ARG A 363 7.14 14.40 14.21
C ARG A 363 6.08 15.34 13.68
N GLY A 364 6.46 16.29 12.83
CA GLY A 364 5.51 17.18 12.18
C GLY A 364 4.55 16.43 11.26
N ALA A 365 5.03 15.43 10.51
CA ALA A 365 4.15 14.53 9.74
C ALA A 365 3.18 13.76 10.64
N ALA A 366 3.67 13.16 11.73
CA ALA A 366 2.82 12.44 12.69
C ALA A 366 1.74 13.37 13.32
N LEU A 367 2.10 14.61 13.62
CA LEU A 367 1.15 15.62 14.12
C LEU A 367 0.10 15.96 13.06
N ALA A 368 0.51 16.20 11.81
CA ALA A 368 -0.41 16.47 10.70
C ALA A 368 -1.41 15.32 10.44
N GLU A 369 -0.97 14.07 10.67
CA GLU A 369 -1.79 12.86 10.52
C GLU A 369 -2.69 12.58 11.75
N GLY A 370 -2.69 13.43 12.78
CA GLY A 370 -3.55 13.29 13.95
C GLY A 370 -3.04 12.33 15.01
N ALA A 371 -1.72 12.13 15.12
CA ALA A 371 -1.13 11.27 16.15
C ALA A 371 -1.51 11.72 17.57
N GLN A 372 -2.07 10.79 18.36
CA GLN A 372 -2.47 11.03 19.75
C GLN A 372 -1.28 11.17 20.71
N SER A 373 -0.09 10.74 20.29
CA SER A 373 1.15 10.93 21.04
C SER A 373 2.37 10.96 20.12
N ILE A 374 3.41 11.71 20.51
CA ILE A 374 4.68 11.80 19.78
C ILE A 374 5.86 11.51 20.71
N LYS A 375 6.89 10.83 20.18
CA LYS A 375 8.07 10.44 20.98
C LYS A 375 9.12 11.55 21.03
N ILE A 376 9.38 12.13 22.19
CA ILE A 376 10.35 13.20 22.42
C ILE A 376 11.35 12.77 23.50
N HIS A 377 12.65 12.84 23.23
CA HIS A 377 13.73 12.47 24.16
C HIS A 377 13.55 11.11 24.86
N GLY A 378 13.02 10.12 24.14
CA GLY A 378 12.79 8.76 24.66
C GLY A 378 11.41 8.52 25.28
N GLU A 379 10.64 9.57 25.57
CA GLU A 379 9.33 9.52 26.22
C GLU A 379 8.19 9.83 25.23
N TYR A 380 7.00 9.28 25.47
CA TYR A 380 5.80 9.63 24.70
C TYR A 380 5.09 10.82 25.35
N VAL A 381 4.90 11.90 24.58
CA VAL A 381 4.13 13.09 24.96
C VAL A 381 2.76 12.98 24.33
N ALA A 382 1.69 13.04 25.13
CA ALA A 382 0.32 13.05 24.62
C ALA A 382 0.04 14.37 23.87
N VAL A 383 -0.65 14.28 22.73
CA VAL A 383 -1.05 15.44 21.93
C VAL A 383 -2.53 15.70 22.22
N ARG A 384 -2.80 16.72 23.03
CA ARG A 384 -4.15 17.22 23.34
C ARG A 384 -4.41 18.62 22.79
N ALA A 385 -3.35 19.36 22.45
CA ALA A 385 -3.42 20.65 21.78
C ALA A 385 -4.09 20.51 20.40
N GLU A 386 -4.73 21.59 19.94
CA GLU A 386 -5.25 21.68 18.56
C GLU A 386 -4.07 21.63 17.58
N VAL A 387 -4.06 20.67 16.66
CA VAL A 387 -3.09 20.64 15.56
C VAL A 387 -3.75 21.22 14.31
N ALA A 388 -3.16 22.27 13.76
CA ALA A 388 -3.60 22.91 12.53
C ALA A 388 -2.44 22.95 11.52
N SER A 389 -2.77 22.96 10.23
CA SER A 389 -1.80 23.07 9.14
C SER A 389 -2.26 24.10 8.14
N ILE A 390 -1.32 24.89 7.60
CA ILE A 390 -1.60 25.86 6.52
C ILE A 390 -0.76 25.47 5.30
N GLY A 391 -1.40 25.00 4.24
CA GLY A 391 -0.74 24.45 3.05
C GLY A 391 -0.21 25.50 2.07
N ASN A 392 -0.94 26.61 1.91
CA ASN A 392 -0.62 27.72 0.98
C ASN A 392 0.49 28.68 1.47
N LEU A 393 1.09 28.40 2.63
CA LEU A 393 2.31 29.06 3.13
C LEU A 393 3.57 28.31 2.67
N SER A 394 3.55 27.51 1.61
CA SER A 394 4.78 26.97 1.02
C SER A 394 5.51 28.02 0.19
N ALA A 395 6.84 27.93 0.11
CA ALA A 395 7.68 28.71 -0.80
C ALA A 395 7.97 27.98 -2.14
N HIS A 396 7.62 26.69 -2.23
CA HIS A 396 7.73 25.94 -3.49
C HIS A 396 6.54 26.23 -4.40
N ALA A 397 6.81 26.22 -5.70
CA ALA A 397 5.81 26.17 -6.74
C ALA A 397 4.99 24.88 -6.65
N ASP A 398 3.68 24.99 -6.87
CA ASP A 398 2.82 23.82 -7.05
C ASP A 398 2.89 23.26 -8.49
N ALA A 399 2.16 22.17 -8.76
CA ALA A 399 2.14 21.56 -10.08
C ALA A 399 1.72 22.53 -11.19
N GLY A 400 0.71 23.37 -10.92
CA GLY A 400 0.20 24.34 -11.89
C GLY A 400 1.21 25.47 -12.16
N GLU A 401 1.87 25.97 -11.12
CA GLU A 401 2.92 26.98 -11.22
C GLU A 401 4.16 26.45 -11.97
N ILE A 402 4.58 25.21 -11.70
CA ILE A 402 5.68 24.55 -12.44
C ILE A 402 5.28 24.38 -13.91
N LEU A 403 4.09 23.86 -14.21
CA LEU A 403 3.63 23.74 -15.59
C LEU A 403 3.58 25.09 -16.29
N ASN A 404 3.12 26.15 -15.61
CA ASN A 404 3.11 27.49 -16.17
C ASN A 404 4.53 28.00 -16.46
N TRP A 405 5.50 27.75 -15.57
CA TRP A 405 6.90 28.07 -15.82
C TRP A 405 7.46 27.31 -17.03
N LEU A 406 7.16 26.00 -17.16
CA LEU A 406 7.56 25.18 -18.30
C LEU A 406 6.96 25.67 -19.63
N SER A 407 5.82 26.36 -19.61
CA SER A 407 5.18 26.90 -20.82
C SER A 407 6.03 27.96 -21.55
N HIS A 408 7.05 28.51 -20.89
CA HIS A 408 7.97 29.48 -21.48
C HIS A 408 9.05 28.85 -22.37
N PHE A 409 9.21 27.53 -22.37
CA PHE A 409 10.11 26.85 -23.30
C PHE A 409 9.57 26.93 -24.73
N THR A 410 10.39 27.45 -25.64
CA THR A 410 10.04 27.56 -27.06
C THR A 410 10.36 26.29 -27.83
N GLN A 411 11.19 25.41 -27.27
CA GLN A 411 11.54 24.09 -27.80
C GLN A 411 11.47 23.05 -26.69
N ALA A 412 10.93 21.86 -27.02
CA ALA A 412 10.87 20.75 -26.10
C ALA A 412 12.30 20.26 -25.74
N PRO A 413 12.63 20.10 -24.45
CA PRO A 413 13.84 19.39 -24.07
C PRO A 413 13.83 17.98 -24.64
N GLN A 414 15.02 17.46 -24.97
CA GLN A 414 15.21 16.09 -25.44
C GLN A 414 14.76 15.07 -24.38
N GLN A 415 14.99 15.41 -23.11
CA GLN A 415 14.53 14.64 -21.97
C GLN A 415 14.38 15.54 -20.73
N VAL A 416 13.25 15.38 -20.04
CA VAL A 416 13.00 15.94 -18.70
C VAL A 416 13.13 14.84 -17.65
N PHE A 417 13.79 15.16 -16.54
CA PHE A 417 13.93 14.31 -15.36
C PHE A 417 13.23 14.98 -14.19
N VAL A 418 12.22 14.32 -13.64
CA VAL A 418 11.46 14.83 -12.50
C VAL A 418 12.05 14.25 -11.21
N THR A 419 12.60 15.10 -10.35
CA THR A 419 13.28 14.74 -9.11
C THR A 419 12.74 15.58 -7.94
N HIS A 420 13.36 15.46 -6.77
CA HIS A 420 13.07 16.25 -5.59
C HIS A 420 11.57 16.24 -5.22
N GLY A 421 11.03 15.03 -5.07
CA GLY A 421 9.62 14.76 -4.87
C GLY A 421 9.40 13.36 -4.29
N GLU A 422 8.34 13.20 -3.50
CA GLU A 422 7.84 11.87 -3.15
C GLU A 422 7.37 11.14 -4.43
N PRO A 423 7.42 9.80 -4.50
CA PRO A 423 7.14 9.06 -5.74
C PRO A 423 5.81 9.43 -6.41
N ALA A 424 4.76 9.67 -5.62
CA ALA A 424 3.45 10.09 -6.14
C ALA A 424 3.45 11.53 -6.70
N ALA A 425 4.20 12.44 -6.09
CA ALA A 425 4.31 13.83 -6.54
C ALA A 425 5.13 13.93 -7.84
N ALA A 426 6.25 13.18 -7.91
CA ALA A 426 7.10 13.11 -9.08
C ALA A 426 6.36 12.49 -10.29
N ASP A 427 5.66 11.37 -10.09
CA ASP A 427 4.92 10.72 -11.18
C ASP A 427 3.72 11.56 -11.65
N ALA A 428 2.99 12.21 -10.74
CA ALA A 428 1.90 13.10 -11.12
C ALA A 428 2.39 14.29 -11.97
N LEU A 429 3.53 14.89 -11.62
CA LEU A 429 4.11 15.96 -12.43
C LEU A 429 4.62 15.42 -13.78
N ARG A 430 5.26 14.24 -13.81
CA ARG A 430 5.66 13.57 -15.06
C ARG A 430 4.49 13.43 -16.02
N GLN A 431 3.39 12.83 -15.55
CA GLN A 431 2.17 12.62 -16.34
C GLN A 431 1.60 13.96 -16.85
N GLN A 432 1.56 14.99 -16.00
CA GLN A 432 1.05 16.31 -16.40
C GLN A 432 1.92 16.98 -17.46
N ILE A 433 3.25 16.87 -17.38
CA ILE A 433 4.16 17.41 -18.39
C ILE A 433 3.99 16.65 -19.72
N GLU A 434 3.93 15.32 -19.68
CA GLU A 434 3.70 14.49 -20.87
C GLU A 434 2.36 14.81 -21.53
N ALA A 435 1.28 14.85 -20.75
CA ALA A 435 -0.06 15.11 -21.26
C ALA A 435 -0.22 16.53 -21.83
N ARG A 436 0.38 17.54 -21.19
CA ARG A 436 0.22 18.95 -21.58
C ARG A 436 1.13 19.35 -22.74
N TYR A 437 2.36 18.84 -22.77
CA TYR A 437 3.39 19.30 -23.70
C TYR A 437 3.88 18.24 -24.68
N GLY A 438 3.55 16.96 -24.49
CA GLY A 438 4.04 15.85 -25.32
C GLY A 438 5.55 15.62 -25.21
N TRP A 439 6.18 16.12 -24.14
CA TRP A 439 7.62 16.00 -23.92
C TRP A 439 8.00 14.61 -23.44
N ARG A 440 9.27 14.22 -23.65
CA ARG A 440 9.83 13.02 -23.04
C ARG A 440 10.19 13.30 -21.59
N VAL A 441 9.56 12.58 -20.67
CA VAL A 441 9.74 12.79 -19.23
C VAL A 441 10.02 11.44 -18.56
N SER A 442 10.83 11.46 -17.51
CA SER A 442 11.09 10.28 -16.68
C SER A 442 11.25 10.68 -15.23
N VAL A 443 10.93 9.77 -14.31
CA VAL A 443 11.20 9.91 -12.87
C VAL A 443 12.39 9.02 -12.55
N PRO A 444 13.57 9.58 -12.27
CA PRO A 444 14.76 8.76 -12.04
C PRO A 444 14.72 8.00 -10.72
N GLU A 445 15.36 6.84 -10.70
CA GLU A 445 15.59 6.06 -9.48
C GLU A 445 16.93 6.43 -8.81
N HIS A 446 17.04 6.12 -7.53
CA HIS A 446 18.28 6.36 -6.78
C HIS A 446 19.45 5.54 -7.36
N LEU A 447 20.58 6.21 -7.60
CA LEU A 447 21.78 5.71 -8.27
C LEU A 447 21.65 5.44 -9.77
N GLN A 448 20.47 5.66 -10.36
CA GLN A 448 20.30 5.54 -11.81
C GLN A 448 21.27 6.48 -12.53
N SER A 449 21.80 5.99 -13.64
CA SER A 449 22.68 6.77 -14.53
C SER A 449 22.09 6.82 -15.93
N VAL A 450 22.15 8.00 -16.55
CA VAL A 450 21.66 8.25 -17.91
C VAL A 450 22.75 8.91 -18.75
N ASN A 451 22.89 8.46 -19.99
CA ASN A 451 23.76 9.11 -20.97
C ASN A 451 22.97 10.23 -21.64
N LEU A 452 23.59 11.40 -21.73
CA LEU A 452 23.07 12.58 -22.42
C LEU A 452 23.81 12.66 -23.77
N GLU A 453 23.15 12.22 -24.82
CA GLU A 453 23.68 12.25 -26.20
C GLU A 453 23.41 13.63 -26.82
N GLY A 454 24.41 14.19 -27.50
CA GLY A 454 24.28 15.51 -28.14
C GLY A 454 23.30 15.48 -29.31
N SER A 455 22.74 16.63 -29.65
CA SER A 455 21.80 16.82 -30.76
C SER A 455 22.44 16.46 -32.11
N ALA A 456 22.18 15.24 -32.58
CA ALA A 456 22.24 14.87 -33.98
C ALA A 456 20.82 14.56 -34.48
N PRO A 457 20.45 14.99 -35.71
CA PRO A 457 19.09 14.83 -36.21
C PRO A 457 18.72 13.36 -36.30
N ALA A 458 17.47 13.07 -35.91
CA ALA A 458 16.91 11.73 -35.83
C ALA A 458 17.15 10.93 -37.12
N SER A 459 18.06 9.97 -37.04
CA SER A 459 18.09 8.81 -37.94
C SER A 459 17.03 7.84 -37.45
N GLU A 460 16.17 7.42 -38.36
CA GLU A 460 15.17 6.37 -38.18
C GLU A 460 15.77 5.19 -37.38
N ALA A 461 15.08 4.84 -36.29
CA ALA A 461 15.47 3.71 -35.47
C ALA A 461 15.39 2.44 -36.33
N ALA A 462 16.55 1.83 -36.59
CA ALA A 462 16.61 0.45 -37.02
C ALA A 462 15.90 -0.44 -35.96
N PRO A 463 15.20 -1.51 -36.38
CA PRO A 463 14.50 -2.37 -35.44
C PRO A 463 15.48 -3.01 -34.45
N ARG A 464 15.18 -2.93 -33.16
CA ARG A 464 15.94 -3.63 -32.10
C ARG A 464 15.84 -5.14 -32.36
N PRO A 465 16.94 -5.91 -32.27
CA PRO A 465 16.85 -7.36 -32.37
C PRO A 465 16.06 -7.92 -31.19
N SER A 466 14.98 -8.66 -31.46
CA SER A 466 14.25 -9.43 -30.46
C SER A 466 15.18 -10.51 -29.89
N GLN A 467 15.56 -10.43 -28.62
CA GLN A 467 16.36 -11.48 -27.99
C GLN A 467 15.44 -12.57 -27.47
N THR A 468 15.25 -13.62 -28.28
CA THR A 468 14.50 -14.83 -27.92
C THR A 468 15.34 -15.75 -27.04
N LEU A 469 14.69 -16.44 -26.10
CA LEU A 469 15.28 -17.50 -25.27
C LEU A 469 14.54 -18.81 -25.50
N ARG A 470 15.21 -19.95 -25.33
CA ARG A 470 14.59 -21.28 -25.45
C ARG A 470 14.03 -21.73 -24.11
N LEU A 471 12.78 -22.17 -24.09
CA LEU A 471 12.13 -22.67 -22.88
C LEU A 471 12.71 -24.03 -22.47
N HIS A 472 12.99 -24.19 -21.17
CA HIS A 472 13.44 -25.44 -20.58
C HIS A 472 12.60 -25.82 -19.35
N ARG A 473 12.02 -27.02 -19.34
CA ARG A 473 11.14 -27.45 -18.24
C ARG A 473 11.93 -27.94 -17.05
N ILE A 474 11.96 -27.10 -16.02
CA ILE A 474 12.69 -27.33 -14.77
C ILE A 474 11.88 -28.09 -13.69
N GLY A 475 10.56 -28.24 -13.86
CA GLY A 475 9.70 -29.00 -12.95
C GLY A 475 9.44 -28.36 -11.58
N ILE A 476 9.63 -27.04 -11.44
CA ILE A 476 9.41 -26.33 -10.17
C ILE A 476 7.94 -25.92 -10.03
N ASP A 477 7.26 -26.45 -9.01
CA ASP A 477 5.91 -26.03 -8.64
C ASP A 477 5.95 -24.87 -7.65
N THR A 478 5.67 -23.67 -8.16
CA THR A 478 5.46 -22.45 -7.35
C THR A 478 3.98 -22.25 -7.00
N TYR A 479 3.21 -23.33 -7.02
CA TYR A 479 1.77 -23.40 -6.83
C TYR A 479 0.98 -22.65 -7.92
N GLN A 480 0.80 -21.33 -7.77
CA GLN A 480 0.02 -20.52 -8.70
C GLN A 480 0.72 -19.21 -9.10
N GLU A 481 1.96 -18.99 -8.66
CA GLU A 481 2.74 -17.80 -9.03
C GLU A 481 3.58 -18.08 -10.29
N PRO A 482 3.39 -17.33 -11.39
CA PRO A 482 4.26 -17.44 -12.55
C PRO A 482 5.67 -16.96 -12.18
N VAL A 483 6.66 -17.85 -12.31
CA VAL A 483 8.06 -17.56 -12.01
C VAL A 483 8.91 -17.90 -13.23
N LEU A 484 9.82 -16.98 -13.56
CA LEU A 484 10.84 -17.13 -14.58
C LEU A 484 12.19 -17.37 -13.90
N PHE A 485 12.96 -18.32 -14.41
CA PHE A 485 14.30 -18.63 -13.96
C PHE A 485 15.28 -18.37 -15.10
N LEU A 486 16.26 -17.49 -14.86
CA LEU A 486 17.34 -17.19 -15.81
C LEU A 486 18.68 -17.27 -15.11
N ARG A 487 19.76 -17.48 -15.85
CA ARG A 487 21.09 -17.26 -15.29
C ARG A 487 21.36 -15.78 -15.11
N SER A 488 22.08 -15.42 -14.05
CA SER A 488 22.51 -14.03 -13.81
C SER A 488 23.44 -13.48 -14.90
N ASP A 489 24.12 -14.37 -15.65
CA ASP A 489 24.97 -14.01 -16.79
C ASP A 489 24.27 -14.12 -18.15
N CYS A 490 22.96 -14.42 -18.17
CA CYS A 490 22.16 -14.42 -19.39
C CYS A 490 22.26 -13.06 -20.11
N PRO A 491 22.54 -13.03 -21.43
CA PRO A 491 22.62 -11.79 -22.20
C PRO A 491 21.38 -10.91 -22.07
N VAL A 492 20.19 -11.51 -21.99
CA VAL A 492 18.91 -10.80 -21.85
C VAL A 492 18.80 -10.12 -20.48
N CYS A 493 19.27 -10.76 -19.40
CA CYS A 493 19.31 -10.11 -18.08
C CYS A 493 20.23 -8.89 -18.08
N ARG A 494 21.37 -8.96 -18.80
CA ARG A 494 22.33 -7.85 -18.88
C ARG A 494 21.86 -6.72 -19.79
N SER A 495 21.22 -7.04 -20.92
CA SER A 495 20.75 -6.02 -21.87
C SER A 495 19.52 -5.29 -21.39
N GLU A 496 18.57 -6.00 -20.77
CA GLU A 496 17.31 -5.44 -20.28
C GLU A 496 17.39 -4.96 -18.82
N GLY A 497 18.49 -5.23 -18.12
CA GLY A 497 18.68 -4.85 -16.73
C GLY A 497 17.79 -5.63 -15.74
N PHE A 498 17.40 -6.85 -16.08
CA PHE A 498 16.58 -7.67 -15.18
C PHE A 498 17.41 -8.19 -14.00
N GLU A 499 16.93 -7.93 -12.79
CA GLU A 499 17.49 -8.42 -11.53
C GLU A 499 16.60 -9.51 -10.92
N SER A 500 17.11 -10.25 -9.93
CA SER A 500 16.25 -11.17 -9.20
C SER A 500 15.12 -10.40 -8.53
N GLN A 501 13.91 -10.97 -8.59
CA GLN A 501 12.61 -10.40 -8.21
C GLN A 501 12.05 -9.32 -9.15
N SER A 502 12.70 -9.01 -10.28
CA SER A 502 12.10 -8.18 -11.32
C SER A 502 10.82 -8.83 -11.89
N ARG A 503 9.83 -8.01 -12.23
CA ARG A 503 8.64 -8.45 -12.98
C ARG A 503 8.97 -8.44 -14.47
N VAL A 504 8.74 -9.55 -15.15
CA VAL A 504 9.07 -9.74 -16.56
C VAL A 504 7.84 -10.23 -17.32
N LYS A 505 7.51 -9.61 -18.44
CA LYS A 505 6.48 -10.08 -19.35
C LYS A 505 7.10 -11.08 -20.32
N LEU A 506 6.60 -12.31 -20.28
CA LEU A 506 6.92 -13.38 -21.21
C LEU A 506 5.88 -13.36 -22.32
N SER A 507 6.30 -13.39 -23.59
CA SER A 507 5.40 -13.51 -24.74
C SER A 507 5.78 -14.69 -25.61
N LEU A 508 4.80 -15.57 -25.86
CA LEU A 508 4.93 -16.81 -26.63
C LEU A 508 3.68 -17.00 -27.50
N ASP A 509 3.83 -17.07 -28.81
CA ASP A 509 2.74 -17.36 -29.77
C ASP A 509 1.45 -16.53 -29.56
N GLY A 510 1.61 -15.23 -29.25
CA GLY A 510 0.51 -14.30 -29.00
C GLY A 510 -0.12 -14.40 -27.60
N ARG A 511 0.32 -15.33 -26.76
CA ARG A 511 0.00 -15.39 -25.33
C ARG A 511 1.08 -14.68 -24.53
N SER A 512 0.70 -14.11 -23.39
CA SER A 512 1.67 -13.50 -22.48
C SER A 512 1.34 -13.75 -21.02
N VAL A 513 2.37 -13.84 -20.19
CA VAL A 513 2.24 -13.90 -18.73
C VAL A 513 3.29 -12.99 -18.09
N VAL A 514 2.91 -12.28 -17.02
CA VAL A 514 3.88 -11.55 -16.19
C VAL A 514 4.37 -12.47 -15.09
N ALA A 515 5.68 -12.70 -15.03
CA ALA A 515 6.33 -13.57 -14.06
C ALA A 515 7.34 -12.82 -13.20
N THR A 516 7.56 -13.31 -11.98
CA THR A 516 8.65 -12.86 -11.11
C THR A 516 9.94 -13.58 -11.54
N LEU A 517 11.02 -12.84 -11.84
CA LEU A 517 12.31 -13.42 -12.20
C LEU A 517 13.07 -13.88 -10.96
N TYR A 518 13.66 -15.07 -11.00
CA TYR A 518 14.70 -15.50 -10.06
C TYR A 518 15.94 -15.94 -10.83
N THR A 519 17.12 -15.55 -10.33
CA THR A 519 18.36 -15.96 -10.95
C THR A 519 18.80 -17.34 -10.46
N VAL A 520 19.31 -18.17 -11.38
CA VAL A 520 19.85 -19.51 -11.09
C VAL A 520 21.33 -19.59 -11.45
N ASN A 521 22.06 -20.44 -10.74
CA ASN A 521 23.46 -20.71 -11.03
C ASN A 521 23.59 -21.90 -12.01
N PRO A 522 24.66 -21.95 -12.83
CA PRO A 522 24.99 -23.14 -13.61
C PRO A 522 25.14 -24.39 -12.70
N PRO A 523 24.85 -25.61 -13.22
CA PRO A 523 24.52 -25.94 -14.60
C PRO A 523 23.00 -26.06 -14.88
N LEU A 524 22.13 -25.55 -14.00
CA LEU A 524 20.68 -25.80 -14.07
C LEU A 524 20.02 -25.35 -15.39
N LEU A 525 20.53 -24.27 -15.99
CA LEU A 525 20.09 -23.74 -17.28
C LEU A 525 21.29 -23.37 -18.16
N GLY A 526 21.12 -23.44 -19.47
CA GLY A 526 22.03 -22.87 -20.46
C GLY A 526 21.93 -21.33 -20.54
N GLU A 527 22.90 -20.68 -21.19
CA GLU A 527 22.97 -19.20 -21.32
C GLU A 527 21.81 -18.61 -22.13
N THR A 528 21.23 -19.41 -23.02
CA THR A 528 20.12 -19.03 -23.90
C THR A 528 18.82 -19.72 -23.50
N GLN A 529 18.75 -20.28 -22.29
CA GLN A 529 17.57 -21.00 -21.79
C GLN A 529 16.83 -20.19 -20.72
N ALA A 530 15.51 -20.30 -20.75
CA ALA A 530 14.60 -19.77 -19.75
C ALA A 530 13.83 -20.92 -19.08
N GLY A 531 13.98 -21.05 -17.77
CA GLY A 531 13.18 -21.99 -16.98
C GLY A 531 11.89 -21.33 -16.54
N LEU A 532 10.76 -22.04 -16.60
CA LEU A 532 9.49 -21.53 -16.08
C LEU A 532 8.99 -22.43 -14.95
N SER A 533 8.31 -21.83 -13.97
CA SER A 533 7.53 -22.62 -13.03
C SER A 533 6.37 -23.34 -13.72
N GLU A 534 5.87 -24.43 -13.11
CA GLU A 534 4.71 -25.16 -13.63
C GLU A 534 3.46 -24.28 -13.76
N ALA A 535 3.36 -23.18 -13.00
CA ALA A 535 2.29 -22.19 -13.16
C ALA A 535 2.47 -21.34 -14.44
N ALA A 536 3.66 -20.82 -14.71
CA ALA A 536 3.96 -20.08 -15.93
C ALA A 536 3.88 -20.97 -17.19
N TRP A 537 4.32 -22.23 -17.07
CA TRP A 537 4.27 -23.22 -18.14
C TRP A 537 2.83 -23.49 -18.61
N ARG A 538 1.90 -23.68 -17.66
CA ARG A 538 0.46 -23.87 -17.93
C ARG A 538 -0.20 -22.58 -18.45
N ALA A 539 0.20 -21.42 -17.94
CA ALA A 539 -0.39 -20.13 -18.35
C ALA A 539 -0.05 -19.76 -19.79
N LEU A 540 1.17 -20.07 -20.24
CA LEU A 540 1.58 -19.89 -21.64
C LEU A 540 1.17 -21.07 -22.54
N ASP A 541 0.82 -22.21 -21.93
CA ASP A 541 0.66 -23.51 -22.61
C ASP A 541 1.89 -23.77 -23.50
N ALA A 542 3.04 -23.71 -22.82
CA ALA A 542 4.36 -23.80 -23.41
C ALA A 542 4.80 -25.25 -23.66
N HIS A 543 5.76 -25.41 -24.57
CA HIS A 543 6.44 -26.66 -24.87
C HIS A 543 7.97 -26.49 -24.76
N GLU A 544 8.66 -27.61 -24.56
CA GLU A 544 10.12 -27.64 -24.49
C GLU A 544 10.73 -27.05 -25.77
N ASP A 545 11.85 -26.32 -25.64
CA ASP A 545 12.63 -25.71 -26.72
C ASP A 545 11.90 -24.62 -27.55
N GLN A 546 10.68 -24.22 -27.18
CA GLN A 546 10.02 -23.08 -27.82
C GLN A 546 10.74 -21.75 -27.52
N GLU A 547 10.68 -20.82 -28.47
CA GLU A 547 11.27 -19.49 -28.31
C GLU A 547 10.31 -18.52 -27.63
N VAL A 548 10.73 -17.96 -26.50
CA VAL A 548 9.99 -16.94 -25.76
C VAL A 548 10.68 -15.59 -25.89
N THR A 549 9.90 -14.52 -25.98
CA THR A 549 10.41 -13.15 -25.90
C THR A 549 10.15 -12.57 -24.51
N LEU A 550 11.12 -11.81 -24.00
CA LEU A 550 11.04 -11.14 -22.70
C LEU A 550 10.96 -9.63 -22.91
N SER A 551 10.10 -8.97 -22.13
CA SER A 551 10.06 -7.51 -22.06
C SER A 551 9.72 -7.05 -20.63
N HIS A 552 9.94 -5.77 -20.34
CA HIS A 552 9.36 -5.15 -19.15
C HIS A 552 7.82 -5.15 -19.28
N PRO A 553 7.07 -5.42 -18.20
CA PRO A 553 5.62 -5.27 -18.21
C PRO A 553 5.24 -3.79 -18.27
N ASP A 554 4.09 -3.49 -18.89
CA ASP A 554 3.55 -2.13 -18.93
C ASP A 554 3.29 -1.61 -17.51
N PRO A 555 3.49 -0.30 -17.23
CA PRO A 555 3.21 0.29 -15.93
C PRO A 555 1.79 -0.03 -15.44
N LEU A 556 1.68 -0.28 -14.14
CA LEU A 556 0.42 -0.65 -13.49
C LEU A 556 -0.36 0.62 -13.08
N GLU A 557 -0.97 1.29 -14.06
CA GLU A 557 -1.71 2.55 -13.86
C GLU A 557 -2.84 2.40 -12.84
N SER A 558 -3.56 1.27 -12.87
CA SER A 558 -4.66 0.99 -11.94
C SER A 558 -4.24 0.95 -10.47
N PHE A 559 -2.95 0.75 -10.19
CA PHE A 559 -2.44 0.72 -8.82
C PHE A 559 -2.38 2.12 -8.18
N ALA A 560 -2.45 3.19 -8.97
CA ALA A 560 -2.49 4.56 -8.46
C ALA A 560 -3.70 4.78 -7.56
N ALA A 561 -4.89 4.30 -7.95
CA ALA A 561 -6.09 4.40 -7.13
C ALA A 561 -5.97 3.61 -5.83
N VAL A 562 -5.34 2.43 -5.88
CA VAL A 562 -5.07 1.60 -4.69
C VAL A 562 -4.17 2.36 -3.72
N ARG A 563 -3.10 3.02 -4.21
CA ARG A 563 -2.26 3.91 -3.39
C ARG A 563 -3.05 5.09 -2.84
N GLY A 564 -3.91 5.71 -3.63
CA GLY A 564 -4.79 6.79 -3.18
C GLY A 564 -5.69 6.37 -2.02
N LYS A 565 -6.27 5.17 -2.09
CA LYS A 565 -7.11 4.59 -1.03
C LYS A 565 -6.35 4.41 0.30
N VAL A 566 -5.04 4.15 0.27
CA VAL A 566 -4.20 4.10 1.50
C VAL A 566 -4.29 5.41 2.29
N PHE A 567 -4.41 6.55 1.59
CA PHE A 567 -4.46 7.89 2.17
C PHE A 567 -5.89 8.44 2.32
N GLY A 568 -6.92 7.57 2.19
CA GLY A 568 -8.31 7.93 2.45
C GLY A 568 -9.12 8.43 1.24
N ALA A 569 -8.57 8.38 0.03
CA ALA A 569 -9.36 8.65 -1.18
C ALA A 569 -10.47 7.59 -1.38
N SER A 570 -11.54 7.94 -2.08
CA SER A 570 -12.54 6.95 -2.51
C SER A 570 -12.20 6.40 -3.89
N PHE A 571 -12.53 5.15 -4.15
CA PHE A 571 -12.47 4.58 -5.48
C PHE A 571 -13.63 5.08 -6.34
N SER A 572 -13.33 5.48 -7.57
CA SER A 572 -14.34 5.61 -8.63
C SER A 572 -14.68 4.24 -9.24
N ALA A 573 -15.74 4.19 -10.06
CA ALA A 573 -16.09 2.97 -10.80
C ALA A 573 -14.97 2.58 -11.79
N GLU A 574 -14.38 3.55 -12.47
CA GLU A 574 -13.27 3.34 -13.41
C GLU A 574 -12.03 2.79 -12.71
N ASP A 575 -11.72 3.29 -11.51
CA ASP A 575 -10.59 2.79 -10.71
C ASP A 575 -10.75 1.30 -10.37
N LEU A 576 -11.94 0.91 -9.90
CA LEU A 576 -12.23 -0.47 -9.53
C LEU A 576 -12.27 -1.37 -10.76
N GLN A 577 -12.81 -0.89 -11.88
CA GLN A 577 -12.81 -1.62 -13.14
C GLN A 577 -11.37 -1.90 -13.60
N ALA A 578 -10.52 -0.87 -13.63
CA ALA A 578 -9.12 -1.01 -14.04
C ALA A 578 -8.34 -1.93 -13.08
N ALA A 579 -8.52 -1.76 -11.77
CA ALA A 579 -7.83 -2.59 -10.78
C ALA A 579 -8.26 -4.06 -10.87
N VAL A 580 -9.56 -4.33 -10.95
CA VAL A 580 -10.09 -5.70 -11.06
C VAL A 580 -9.66 -6.35 -12.38
N HIS A 581 -9.64 -5.60 -13.49
CA HIS A 581 -9.12 -6.09 -14.77
C HIS A 581 -7.65 -6.50 -14.66
N ASP A 582 -6.79 -5.63 -14.11
CA ASP A 582 -5.37 -5.93 -13.97
C ASP A 582 -5.10 -7.07 -12.97
N ILE A 583 -5.94 -7.20 -11.92
CA ILE A 583 -5.91 -8.34 -10.99
C ILE A 583 -6.29 -9.64 -11.71
N ALA A 584 -7.40 -9.65 -12.46
CA ALA A 584 -7.86 -10.80 -13.22
C ALA A 584 -6.84 -11.23 -14.30
N ALA A 585 -6.16 -10.26 -14.91
CA ALA A 585 -5.10 -10.48 -15.89
C ALA A 585 -3.75 -10.92 -15.27
N GLY A 586 -3.65 -11.03 -13.93
CA GLY A 586 -2.43 -11.44 -13.24
C GLY A 586 -1.30 -10.39 -13.27
N ARG A 587 -1.61 -9.13 -13.59
CA ARG A 587 -0.63 -8.03 -13.62
C ARG A 587 -0.21 -7.58 -12.23
N TYR A 588 -1.07 -7.73 -11.22
CA TYR A 588 -0.73 -7.48 -9.82
C TYR A 588 0.12 -8.63 -9.27
N SER A 589 1.26 -8.30 -8.66
CA SER A 589 2.08 -9.21 -7.84
C SER A 589 1.42 -9.45 -6.48
N GLY A 590 2.00 -10.39 -5.71
CA GLY A 590 1.56 -10.64 -4.34
C GLY A 590 1.56 -9.39 -3.43
N LEU A 591 2.47 -8.44 -3.68
CA LEU A 591 2.53 -7.19 -2.92
C LEU A 591 1.39 -6.24 -3.29
N GLU A 592 1.09 -6.06 -4.58
CA GLU A 592 -0.02 -5.21 -5.01
C GLU A 592 -1.38 -5.80 -4.60
N LEU A 593 -1.53 -7.13 -4.69
CA LEU A 593 -2.71 -7.83 -4.20
C LEU A 593 -2.88 -7.63 -2.68
N ALA A 594 -1.80 -7.76 -1.91
CA ALA A 594 -1.84 -7.54 -0.45
C ALA A 594 -2.25 -6.09 -0.13
N ALA A 595 -1.69 -5.12 -0.86
CA ALA A 595 -2.06 -3.72 -0.71
C ALA A 595 -3.55 -3.49 -1.01
N PHE A 596 -4.06 -4.05 -2.12
CA PHE A 596 -5.47 -3.97 -2.50
C PHE A 596 -6.39 -4.53 -1.41
N VAL A 597 -6.15 -5.77 -0.96
CA VAL A 597 -6.91 -6.41 0.13
C VAL A 597 -6.85 -5.55 1.41
N THR A 598 -5.70 -4.99 1.73
CA THR A 598 -5.49 -4.17 2.93
C THR A 598 -6.30 -2.87 2.88
N VAL A 599 -6.31 -2.17 1.74
CA VAL A 599 -7.06 -0.90 1.61
C VAL A 599 -8.57 -1.11 1.57
N CYS A 600 -9.03 -2.28 1.11
CA CYS A 600 -10.42 -2.71 1.22
C CYS A 600 -10.82 -3.09 2.65
N GLY A 601 -9.87 -3.22 3.58
CA GLY A 601 -10.04 -3.72 4.95
C GLY A 601 -11.02 -2.99 5.85
N GLY A 602 -11.69 -3.73 6.74
CA GLY A 602 -12.60 -3.18 7.73
C GLY A 602 -13.81 -2.49 7.09
N GLN A 603 -14.13 -1.28 7.55
CA GLN A 603 -15.24 -0.45 7.05
C GLN A 603 -14.80 0.61 6.03
N ARG A 604 -13.65 0.42 5.36
CA ARG A 604 -13.07 1.42 4.46
C ARG A 604 -13.74 1.50 3.07
N LEU A 605 -14.55 0.51 2.71
CA LEU A 605 -15.37 0.55 1.50
C LEU A 605 -16.75 1.09 1.83
N SER A 606 -17.13 2.19 1.18
CA SER A 606 -18.50 2.68 1.16
C SER A 606 -19.43 1.71 0.41
N LEU A 607 -20.75 1.86 0.59
CA LEU A 607 -21.73 1.02 -0.10
C LEU A 607 -21.56 1.12 -1.62
N ASN A 608 -21.37 2.34 -2.14
CA ASN A 608 -21.16 2.57 -3.56
C ASN A 608 -19.90 1.85 -4.08
N GLU A 609 -18.77 1.98 -3.37
CA GLU A 609 -17.54 1.27 -3.76
C GLU A 609 -17.70 -0.25 -3.71
N THR A 610 -18.53 -0.78 -2.80
CA THR A 610 -18.82 -2.22 -2.76
C THR A 610 -19.67 -2.66 -3.95
N ILE A 611 -20.64 -1.84 -4.36
CA ILE A 611 -21.46 -2.09 -5.56
C ILE A 611 -20.56 -2.08 -6.81
N GLU A 612 -19.70 -1.07 -6.96
CA GLU A 612 -18.81 -0.95 -8.11
C GLU A 612 -17.72 -2.03 -8.13
N LEU A 613 -17.17 -2.42 -6.97
CA LEU A 613 -16.26 -3.56 -6.88
C LEU A 613 -16.97 -4.86 -7.30
N THR A 614 -18.20 -5.07 -6.83
CA THR A 614 -18.99 -6.24 -7.23
C THR A 614 -19.24 -6.24 -8.73
N ARG A 615 -19.58 -5.08 -9.31
CA ARG A 615 -19.83 -4.92 -10.75
C ARG A 615 -18.58 -5.26 -11.56
N ALA A 616 -17.44 -4.68 -11.19
CA ALA A 616 -16.16 -4.93 -11.83
C ALA A 616 -15.77 -6.42 -11.78
N MET A 617 -15.97 -7.08 -10.63
CA MET A 617 -15.70 -8.52 -10.49
C MET A 617 -16.60 -9.37 -11.38
N VAL A 618 -17.90 -9.04 -11.48
CA VAL A 618 -18.82 -9.73 -12.40
C VAL A 618 -18.43 -9.50 -13.86
N ASP A 619 -18.00 -8.29 -14.21
CA ASP A 619 -17.64 -7.91 -15.59
C ASP A 619 -16.31 -8.52 -16.05
N SER A 620 -15.43 -8.87 -15.10
CA SER A 620 -14.14 -9.51 -15.39
C SER A 620 -14.24 -10.98 -15.80
N GLY A 621 -15.37 -11.65 -15.52
CA GLY A 621 -15.56 -13.08 -15.70
C GLY A 621 -16.63 -13.45 -16.74
N GLN A 622 -16.77 -14.75 -16.98
CA GLN A 622 -17.85 -15.26 -17.84
C GLN A 622 -19.19 -15.25 -17.09
N ARG A 623 -20.26 -14.91 -17.82
CA ARG A 623 -21.63 -14.95 -17.30
C ARG A 623 -22.41 -16.12 -17.88
N LEU A 624 -23.00 -16.92 -17.02
CA LEU A 624 -23.92 -17.99 -17.40
C LEU A 624 -25.34 -17.44 -17.51
N HIS A 625 -25.98 -17.80 -18.62
CA HIS A 625 -27.39 -17.51 -18.86
C HIS A 625 -28.17 -18.82 -18.99
N TRP A 626 -29.24 -18.90 -18.19
CA TRP A 626 -30.16 -20.02 -18.13
C TRP A 626 -31.48 -19.64 -18.79
N GLN A 627 -32.07 -20.53 -19.59
CA GLN A 627 -33.38 -20.32 -20.22
C GLN A 627 -34.52 -20.56 -19.20
N ARG A 628 -34.44 -19.92 -18.04
CA ARG A 628 -35.36 -20.03 -16.91
C ARG A 628 -35.50 -18.66 -16.27
N GLU A 629 -36.73 -18.26 -15.94
CA GLU A 629 -36.98 -16.98 -15.26
C GLU A 629 -36.46 -17.00 -13.82
N LEU A 630 -36.59 -18.14 -13.15
CA LEU A 630 -36.14 -18.33 -11.77
C LEU A 630 -34.98 -19.32 -11.71
N VAL A 631 -33.84 -18.85 -11.22
CA VAL A 631 -32.64 -19.64 -10.96
C VAL A 631 -32.24 -19.41 -9.50
N LEU A 632 -32.33 -20.45 -8.69
CA LEU A 632 -31.99 -20.42 -7.28
C LEU A 632 -30.51 -20.71 -7.08
N ASP A 633 -29.91 -20.15 -6.04
CA ASP A 633 -28.60 -20.56 -5.51
C ASP A 633 -28.62 -20.46 -3.98
N LYS A 634 -27.69 -21.19 -3.34
CA LYS A 634 -27.46 -21.21 -1.90
C LYS A 634 -25.99 -20.94 -1.62
N HIS A 635 -25.68 -19.88 -0.87
CA HIS A 635 -24.34 -19.64 -0.34
C HIS A 635 -24.29 -19.81 1.17
N CYS A 636 -23.11 -20.09 1.71
CA CYS A 636 -22.84 -20.03 3.14
C CYS A 636 -21.55 -19.25 3.33
N VAL A 637 -21.58 -18.24 4.20
CA VAL A 637 -20.41 -17.39 4.51
C VAL A 637 -19.22 -18.21 5.06
N GLY A 638 -19.52 -19.38 5.63
CA GLY A 638 -18.52 -20.34 6.09
C GLY A 638 -18.03 -20.07 7.51
N GLY A 639 -16.83 -20.57 7.83
CA GLY A 639 -16.24 -20.50 9.16
C GLY A 639 -16.67 -21.61 10.13
N LEU A 640 -17.51 -22.55 9.67
CA LEU A 640 -17.97 -23.69 10.47
C LEU A 640 -17.55 -25.01 9.79
N PRO A 641 -16.73 -25.86 10.44
CA PRO A 641 -16.39 -27.18 9.89
C PRO A 641 -17.61 -28.12 9.87
N GLY A 642 -17.60 -29.12 8.97
CA GLY A 642 -18.68 -30.11 8.85
C GLY A 642 -19.99 -29.61 8.20
N ASN A 643 -20.15 -28.30 7.97
CA ASN A 643 -21.42 -27.71 7.48
C ASN A 643 -21.73 -27.97 5.99
N ARG A 644 -21.88 -29.24 5.58
CA ARG A 644 -22.19 -29.70 4.21
C ARG A 644 -23.68 -29.85 3.95
N THR A 645 -24.42 -28.78 4.20
CA THR A 645 -25.86 -28.71 3.88
C THR A 645 -26.14 -28.63 2.37
N THR A 646 -25.21 -28.08 1.57
CA THR A 646 -25.45 -27.74 0.16
C THR A 646 -25.89 -28.92 -0.72
N PRO A 647 -25.23 -30.10 -0.71
CA PRO A 647 -25.68 -31.22 -1.55
C PRO A 647 -27.10 -31.69 -1.22
N ILE A 648 -27.46 -31.71 0.07
CA ILE A 648 -28.80 -32.11 0.54
C ILE A 648 -29.85 -31.08 0.10
N VAL A 649 -29.55 -29.79 0.28
CA VAL A 649 -30.43 -28.68 -0.12
C VAL A 649 -30.68 -28.69 -1.62
N VAL A 650 -29.62 -28.84 -2.43
CA VAL A 650 -29.71 -28.89 -3.90
C VAL A 650 -30.58 -30.07 -4.34
N ALA A 651 -30.38 -31.25 -3.74
CA ALA A 651 -31.17 -32.43 -4.04
C ALA A 651 -32.66 -32.25 -3.73
N ILE A 652 -33.02 -31.67 -2.58
CA ILE A 652 -34.41 -31.37 -2.20
C ILE A 652 -35.04 -30.36 -3.17
N VAL A 653 -34.36 -29.25 -3.42
CA VAL A 653 -34.88 -28.16 -4.26
C VAL A 653 -35.09 -28.64 -5.71
N ALA A 654 -34.14 -29.40 -6.26
CA ALA A 654 -34.24 -29.95 -7.60
C ALA A 654 -35.29 -31.08 -7.71
N ALA A 655 -35.50 -31.87 -6.65
CA ALA A 655 -36.56 -32.88 -6.60
C ALA A 655 -37.95 -32.22 -6.66
N CYS A 656 -38.07 -31.02 -6.11
CA CYS A 656 -39.23 -30.14 -6.25
C CYS A 656 -39.23 -29.34 -7.57
N GLY A 657 -38.46 -29.72 -8.58
CA GLY A 657 -38.52 -29.16 -9.93
C GLY A 657 -38.02 -27.72 -10.09
N LEU A 658 -37.31 -27.18 -9.10
CA LEU A 658 -36.70 -25.86 -9.19
C LEU A 658 -35.27 -25.95 -9.75
N THR A 659 -34.85 -24.92 -10.48
CA THR A 659 -33.51 -24.86 -11.08
C THR A 659 -32.50 -24.28 -10.07
N ILE A 660 -31.46 -25.04 -9.72
CA ILE A 660 -30.40 -24.66 -8.77
C ILE A 660 -29.01 -25.15 -9.23
N PRO A 661 -28.39 -24.47 -10.21
CA PRO A 661 -27.12 -24.86 -10.80
C PRO A 661 -25.95 -24.47 -9.88
N LYS A 662 -25.67 -25.30 -8.87
CA LYS A 662 -24.76 -24.92 -7.79
C LYS A 662 -23.29 -25.06 -8.20
N THR A 663 -22.60 -23.92 -8.23
CA THR A 663 -21.13 -23.86 -8.32
C THR A 663 -20.52 -23.55 -6.94
N SER A 664 -19.52 -24.32 -6.53
CA SER A 664 -18.85 -24.18 -5.23
C SER A 664 -17.34 -24.08 -5.39
N SER A 665 -16.69 -23.35 -4.48
CA SER A 665 -15.24 -23.37 -4.37
C SER A 665 -14.76 -24.60 -3.59
N ARG A 666 -13.52 -25.01 -3.83
CA ARG A 666 -12.78 -25.94 -2.96
C ARG A 666 -12.42 -25.27 -1.63
N ALA A 667 -11.93 -26.05 -0.68
CA ALA A 667 -11.57 -25.58 0.65
C ALA A 667 -10.55 -24.46 0.56
N ILE A 668 -10.86 -23.36 1.26
CA ILE A 668 -9.99 -22.19 1.35
C ILE A 668 -9.38 -22.18 2.75
N THR A 669 -10.22 -21.93 3.76
CA THR A 669 -9.84 -21.92 5.18
C THR A 669 -10.46 -23.06 5.97
N SER A 670 -11.45 -23.76 5.41
CA SER A 670 -12.04 -24.96 6.00
C SER A 670 -11.19 -26.22 5.72
N PRO A 671 -11.41 -27.33 6.44
CA PRO A 671 -10.75 -28.62 6.17
C PRO A 671 -11.23 -29.29 4.89
N ALA A 672 -12.43 -28.94 4.42
CA ALA A 672 -13.00 -29.31 3.15
C ALA A 672 -13.86 -28.16 2.61
N GLY A 673 -14.06 -28.07 1.30
CA GLY A 673 -15.07 -27.25 0.65
C GLY A 673 -16.18 -28.14 0.09
N THR A 674 -17.30 -27.56 -0.32
CA THR A 674 -18.39 -28.34 -0.91
C THR A 674 -17.95 -29.07 -2.19
N ALA A 675 -17.04 -28.47 -2.97
CA ALA A 675 -16.47 -29.12 -4.14
C ALA A 675 -15.58 -30.32 -3.76
N ASP A 676 -14.75 -30.22 -2.71
CA ASP A 676 -13.92 -31.35 -2.27
C ASP A 676 -14.76 -32.50 -1.71
N THR A 677 -15.80 -32.17 -0.92
CA THR A 677 -16.77 -33.17 -0.46
C THR A 677 -17.48 -33.83 -1.63
N MET A 678 -17.94 -33.04 -2.61
CA MET A 678 -18.67 -33.57 -3.74
C MET A 678 -17.78 -34.39 -4.68
N GLU A 679 -16.48 -34.08 -4.79
CA GLU A 679 -15.52 -34.85 -5.60
C GLU A 679 -15.38 -36.31 -5.12
N MET A 680 -15.62 -36.55 -3.83
CA MET A 680 -15.66 -37.90 -3.26
C MET A 680 -16.89 -38.70 -3.73
N LEU A 681 -17.92 -38.01 -4.22
CA LEU A 681 -19.21 -38.60 -4.61
C LEU A 681 -19.43 -38.58 -6.12
N ALA A 682 -18.94 -37.59 -6.85
CA ALA A 682 -19.06 -37.48 -8.30
C ALA A 682 -18.00 -36.51 -8.87
N PRO A 683 -17.68 -36.55 -10.17
CA PRO A 683 -16.86 -35.51 -10.80
C PRO A 683 -17.45 -34.12 -10.58
N VAL A 684 -16.60 -33.17 -10.19
CA VAL A 684 -16.97 -31.76 -9.99
C VAL A 684 -16.39 -30.82 -11.04
N ASP A 685 -15.35 -31.27 -11.75
CA ASP A 685 -14.69 -30.55 -12.82
C ASP A 685 -15.46 -30.81 -14.12
N LEU A 686 -16.37 -29.90 -14.46
CA LEU A 686 -17.23 -30.00 -15.64
C LEU A 686 -16.90 -28.86 -16.59
N ASP A 687 -16.76 -29.14 -17.88
CA ASP A 687 -16.75 -28.10 -18.89
C ASP A 687 -18.14 -27.44 -19.03
N LEU A 688 -18.21 -26.26 -19.64
CA LEU A 688 -19.45 -25.51 -19.81
C LEU A 688 -20.56 -26.31 -20.53
N PRO A 689 -20.27 -27.02 -21.64
CA PRO A 689 -21.27 -27.85 -22.30
C PRO A 689 -21.83 -28.95 -21.40
N SER A 690 -20.98 -29.64 -20.63
CA SER A 690 -21.43 -30.71 -19.73
C SER A 690 -22.22 -30.15 -18.56
N LEU A 691 -21.78 -29.04 -17.97
CA LEU A 691 -22.54 -28.37 -16.91
C LEU A 691 -23.93 -27.95 -17.39
N ARG A 692 -24.06 -27.35 -18.59
CA ARG A 692 -25.36 -27.01 -19.18
C ARG A 692 -26.24 -28.25 -19.35
N ARG A 693 -25.69 -29.32 -19.92
CA ARG A 693 -26.40 -30.60 -20.10
C ARG A 693 -26.92 -31.17 -18.78
N VAL A 694 -26.10 -31.14 -17.73
CA VAL A 694 -26.48 -31.62 -16.39
C VAL A 694 -27.63 -30.77 -15.82
N VAL A 695 -27.53 -29.45 -15.90
CA VAL A 695 -28.55 -28.54 -15.37
C VAL A 695 -29.85 -28.64 -16.18
N GLU A 696 -29.80 -28.71 -17.50
CA GLU A 696 -30.98 -28.85 -18.36
C GLU A 696 -31.72 -30.16 -18.09
N ARG A 697 -30.98 -31.24 -17.84
CA ARG A 697 -31.55 -32.57 -17.56
C ARG A 697 -32.09 -32.69 -16.15
N GLU A 698 -31.33 -32.24 -15.15
CA GLU A 698 -31.63 -32.53 -13.74
C GLU A 698 -32.12 -31.33 -12.93
N ASN A 699 -32.20 -30.15 -13.55
CA ASN A 699 -32.47 -28.84 -12.93
C ASN A 699 -31.42 -28.43 -11.89
N ALA A 700 -30.30 -29.14 -11.76
CA ALA A 700 -29.26 -28.84 -10.79
C ALA A 700 -27.92 -29.45 -11.17
N CYS A 701 -26.87 -28.87 -10.62
CA CYS A 701 -25.52 -29.43 -10.62
C CYS A 701 -24.85 -29.12 -9.28
N LEU A 702 -23.77 -29.82 -8.97
CA LEU A 702 -22.84 -29.56 -7.87
C LEU A 702 -21.43 -29.58 -8.46
N ALA A 703 -21.01 -28.46 -9.04
CA ALA A 703 -19.76 -28.34 -9.78
C ALA A 703 -18.74 -27.42 -9.07
N TRP A 704 -17.47 -27.56 -9.41
CA TRP A 704 -16.42 -26.66 -8.98
C TRP A 704 -16.40 -25.40 -9.87
N GLY A 705 -16.49 -24.22 -9.26
CA GLY A 705 -16.56 -22.95 -10.00
C GLY A 705 -15.25 -22.49 -10.64
N GLY A 706 -14.10 -22.99 -10.18
CA GLY A 706 -12.79 -22.48 -10.61
C GLY A 706 -12.43 -22.78 -12.06
N ALA A 707 -13.03 -23.82 -12.66
CA ALA A 707 -12.81 -24.16 -14.07
C ALA A 707 -13.56 -23.25 -15.05
N MET A 708 -14.51 -22.44 -14.56
CA MET A 708 -15.45 -21.70 -15.41
C MET A 708 -15.17 -20.20 -15.53
N ASN A 709 -14.09 -19.73 -14.91
CA ASN A 709 -13.66 -18.33 -14.96
C ASN A 709 -14.80 -17.32 -14.67
N LEU A 710 -15.68 -17.63 -13.71
CA LEU A 710 -16.87 -16.83 -13.41
C LEU A 710 -16.54 -15.51 -12.68
N SER A 711 -15.49 -15.51 -11.85
CA SER A 711 -15.00 -14.30 -11.15
C SER A 711 -13.48 -14.44 -10.94
N PRO A 712 -12.66 -14.27 -12.00
CA PRO A 712 -11.21 -14.50 -11.96
C PRO A 712 -10.50 -13.68 -10.88
N ALA A 713 -10.89 -12.41 -10.72
CA ALA A 713 -10.26 -11.54 -9.75
C ALA A 713 -10.43 -12.06 -8.31
N ASP A 714 -11.58 -12.66 -7.99
CA ASP A 714 -11.83 -13.27 -6.68
C ASP A 714 -10.86 -14.41 -6.38
N ASP A 715 -10.67 -15.30 -7.36
CA ASP A 715 -9.76 -16.45 -7.23
C ASP A 715 -8.31 -16.01 -7.02
N VAL A 716 -7.92 -14.85 -7.57
CA VAL A 716 -6.59 -14.23 -7.36
C VAL A 716 -6.49 -13.58 -5.98
N LEU A 717 -7.48 -12.76 -5.58
CA LEU A 717 -7.47 -12.05 -4.30
C LEU A 717 -7.45 -12.99 -3.09
N ILE A 718 -8.22 -14.06 -3.17
CA ILE A 718 -8.31 -15.11 -2.13
C ILE A 718 -6.93 -15.72 -1.82
N ARG A 719 -5.94 -15.67 -2.74
CA ARG A 719 -4.59 -16.19 -2.49
C ARG A 719 -3.86 -15.40 -1.40
N VAL A 720 -4.13 -14.11 -1.31
CA VAL A 720 -3.41 -13.18 -0.43
C VAL A 720 -4.22 -12.84 0.82
N GLU A 721 -5.55 -12.84 0.75
CA GLU A 721 -6.43 -12.75 1.93
C GLU A 721 -6.10 -13.83 2.98
N ARG A 722 -5.76 -15.04 2.50
CA ARG A 722 -5.51 -16.23 3.31
C ARG A 722 -4.29 -16.09 4.25
N PRO A 723 -3.05 -15.82 3.78
CA PRO A 723 -1.92 -15.59 4.68
C PRO A 723 -2.09 -14.39 5.60
N LEU A 724 -2.87 -13.39 5.18
CA LEU A 724 -3.12 -12.18 5.95
C LEU A 724 -4.13 -12.41 7.10
N ASP A 725 -4.93 -13.49 7.08
CA ASP A 725 -6.10 -13.72 7.97
C ASP A 725 -6.97 -12.46 8.07
N PHE A 726 -7.19 -11.81 6.92
CA PHE A 726 -7.77 -10.47 6.83
C PHE A 726 -9.00 -10.49 5.93
N ASP A 727 -10.18 -10.30 6.54
CA ASP A 727 -11.47 -10.24 5.83
C ASP A 727 -12.04 -8.82 5.89
N SER A 728 -12.40 -8.26 4.73
CA SER A 728 -13.20 -7.04 4.60
C SER A 728 -14.67 -7.38 4.39
N GLU A 729 -15.58 -6.64 5.03
CA GLU A 729 -17.01 -6.84 4.83
C GLU A 729 -17.42 -6.55 3.37
N GLY A 730 -16.98 -5.41 2.83
CA GLY A 730 -17.28 -5.02 1.45
C GLY A 730 -16.69 -6.00 0.44
N GLN A 731 -15.45 -6.44 0.66
CA GLN A 731 -14.80 -7.41 -0.23
C GLN A 731 -15.46 -8.80 -0.16
N LEU A 732 -15.84 -9.25 1.04
CA LEU A 732 -16.57 -10.51 1.23
C LEU A 732 -17.92 -10.48 0.50
N VAL A 733 -18.64 -9.36 0.57
CA VAL A 733 -19.90 -9.16 -0.16
C VAL A 733 -19.66 -9.23 -1.66
N ALA A 734 -18.65 -8.52 -2.17
CA ALA A 734 -18.31 -8.51 -3.59
C ALA A 734 -17.88 -9.91 -4.10
N SER A 735 -17.08 -10.63 -3.33
CA SER A 735 -16.70 -12.02 -3.60
C SER A 735 -17.93 -12.92 -3.71
N ILE A 736 -18.83 -12.91 -2.71
CA ILE A 736 -20.00 -13.78 -2.68
C ILE A 736 -20.92 -13.47 -3.86
N LEU A 737 -21.30 -12.21 -4.04
CA LEU A 737 -22.30 -11.82 -5.02
C LEU A 737 -21.78 -11.93 -6.44
N SER A 738 -20.52 -11.58 -6.71
CA SER A 738 -19.97 -11.63 -8.07
C SER A 738 -20.07 -13.03 -8.68
N LYS A 739 -19.65 -14.06 -7.93
CA LYS A 739 -19.76 -15.47 -8.35
C LYS A 739 -21.21 -15.93 -8.57
N LYS A 740 -22.15 -15.42 -7.77
CA LYS A 740 -23.57 -15.86 -7.82
C LYS A 740 -24.29 -15.21 -9.00
N ILE A 741 -24.04 -13.93 -9.24
CA ILE A 741 -24.54 -13.20 -10.40
C ILE A 741 -23.92 -13.77 -11.68
N ALA A 742 -22.61 -14.01 -11.71
CA ALA A 742 -21.93 -14.62 -12.86
C ALA A 742 -22.43 -16.05 -13.15
N ALA A 743 -22.82 -16.82 -12.13
CA ALA A 743 -23.45 -18.12 -12.31
C ALA A 743 -24.90 -18.05 -12.82
N GLY A 744 -25.47 -16.84 -12.98
CA GLY A 744 -26.81 -16.64 -13.52
C GLY A 744 -27.94 -16.79 -12.50
N ALA A 745 -27.66 -16.70 -11.20
CA ALA A 745 -28.69 -16.77 -10.16
C ALA A 745 -29.61 -15.53 -10.22
N THR A 746 -30.92 -15.74 -10.11
CA THR A 746 -31.91 -14.66 -9.98
C THR A 746 -32.47 -14.55 -8.57
N ALA A 747 -32.32 -15.62 -7.77
CA ALA A 747 -32.63 -15.61 -6.35
C ALA A 747 -31.59 -16.41 -5.54
N LEU A 748 -31.15 -15.84 -4.40
CA LEU A 748 -30.05 -16.34 -3.59
C LEU A 748 -30.44 -16.46 -2.11
N LEU A 749 -30.21 -17.64 -1.52
CA LEU A 749 -30.23 -17.78 -0.06
C LEU A 749 -28.80 -17.75 0.48
N VAL A 750 -28.50 -16.87 1.44
CA VAL A 750 -27.21 -16.81 2.12
C VAL A 750 -27.36 -17.23 3.58
N GLU A 751 -26.69 -18.31 3.94
CA GLU A 751 -26.55 -18.78 5.31
C GLU A 751 -25.38 -18.08 6.01
N VAL A 752 -25.62 -17.53 7.20
CA VAL A 752 -24.63 -16.82 8.02
C VAL A 752 -24.53 -17.52 9.39
N PRO A 753 -23.55 -18.41 9.60
CA PRO A 753 -23.28 -19.00 10.91
C PRO A 753 -22.68 -17.96 11.87
N VAL A 754 -23.23 -17.85 13.08
CA VAL A 754 -22.78 -16.91 14.11
C VAL A 754 -22.34 -17.67 15.36
N GLY A 755 -21.11 -17.42 15.80
CA GLY A 755 -20.56 -18.07 16.99
C GLY A 755 -19.15 -17.59 17.32
N PRO A 756 -18.68 -17.82 18.55
CA PRO A 756 -17.43 -17.24 19.07
C PRO A 756 -16.20 -17.63 18.25
N THR A 757 -16.24 -18.81 17.63
CA THR A 757 -15.16 -19.36 16.81
C THR A 757 -15.53 -19.50 15.32
N ALA A 758 -16.72 -19.03 14.92
CA ALA A 758 -17.13 -18.94 13.52
C ALA A 758 -16.50 -17.72 12.83
N LYS A 759 -16.74 -17.57 11.52
CA LYS A 759 -16.27 -16.39 10.75
C LYS A 759 -16.87 -15.11 11.31
N LEU A 760 -18.16 -15.14 11.67
CA LEU A 760 -18.91 -14.03 12.27
C LEU A 760 -19.09 -14.31 13.76
N ARG A 761 -18.54 -13.44 14.61
CA ARG A 761 -18.41 -13.68 16.07
C ARG A 761 -19.51 -13.06 16.92
N SER A 762 -20.33 -12.18 16.34
CA SER A 762 -21.43 -11.51 17.03
C SER A 762 -22.63 -11.38 16.10
N ASP A 763 -23.81 -11.32 16.70
CA ASP A 763 -25.05 -11.07 15.97
C ASP A 763 -25.02 -9.71 15.27
N GLU A 764 -24.42 -8.70 15.90
CA GLU A 764 -24.25 -7.37 15.30
C GLU A 764 -23.47 -7.44 13.98
N ALA A 765 -22.30 -8.09 13.98
CA ALA A 765 -21.50 -8.24 12.75
C ALA A 765 -22.26 -9.03 11.67
N ALA A 766 -23.04 -10.02 12.07
CA ALA A 766 -23.87 -10.80 11.15
C ALA A 766 -24.99 -9.94 10.55
N GLN A 767 -25.64 -9.09 11.35
CA GLN A 767 -26.68 -8.17 10.87
C GLN A 767 -26.11 -7.13 9.90
N THR A 768 -24.95 -6.54 10.20
CA THR A 768 -24.28 -5.58 9.32
C THR A 768 -23.96 -6.21 7.96
N LEU A 769 -23.29 -7.37 7.95
CA LEU A 769 -23.00 -8.11 6.72
C LEU A 769 -24.29 -8.49 5.96
N GLY A 770 -25.32 -8.96 6.68
CA GLY A 770 -26.61 -9.31 6.10
C GLY A 770 -27.31 -8.12 5.45
N GLN A 771 -27.26 -6.94 6.07
CA GLN A 771 -27.78 -5.71 5.50
C GLN A 771 -27.01 -5.31 4.24
N ARG A 772 -25.68 -5.34 4.29
CA ARG A 772 -24.82 -5.01 3.16
C ARG A 772 -25.04 -5.94 1.97
N LEU A 773 -25.19 -7.24 2.21
CA LEU A 773 -25.56 -8.22 1.18
C LEU A 773 -26.88 -7.87 0.50
N ARG A 774 -27.90 -7.43 1.26
CA ARG A 774 -29.21 -7.03 0.70
C ARG A 774 -29.09 -5.79 -0.18
N GLU A 775 -28.40 -4.76 0.32
CA GLU A 775 -28.25 -3.49 -0.39
C GLU A 775 -27.49 -3.67 -1.71
N VAL A 776 -26.40 -4.43 -1.69
CA VAL A 776 -25.63 -4.70 -2.92
C VAL A 776 -26.43 -5.61 -3.86
N ALA A 777 -27.05 -6.69 -3.38
CA ALA A 777 -27.86 -7.57 -4.23
C ALA A 777 -29.02 -6.82 -4.93
N GLN A 778 -29.66 -5.87 -4.23
CA GLN A 778 -30.70 -5.01 -4.80
C GLN A 778 -30.20 -4.20 -6.00
N ALA A 779 -28.95 -3.69 -5.96
CA ALA A 779 -28.35 -2.96 -7.07
C ALA A 779 -28.16 -3.81 -8.34
N PHE A 780 -28.15 -5.14 -8.21
CA PHE A 780 -28.06 -6.10 -9.33
C PHE A 780 -29.40 -6.77 -9.66
N GLY A 781 -30.51 -6.38 -9.01
CA GLY A 781 -31.81 -7.04 -9.19
C GLY A 781 -31.83 -8.49 -8.70
N LEU A 782 -30.88 -8.90 -7.86
CA LEU A 782 -30.80 -10.24 -7.29
C LEU A 782 -31.69 -10.32 -6.05
N ARG A 783 -32.68 -11.21 -6.07
CA ARG A 783 -33.53 -11.42 -4.90
C ARG A 783 -32.77 -12.24 -3.85
N ILE A 784 -32.60 -11.71 -2.63
CA ILE A 784 -31.77 -12.36 -1.62
C ILE A 784 -32.52 -12.59 -0.30
N GLU A 785 -32.30 -13.74 0.32
CA GLU A 785 -32.75 -14.07 1.67
C GLU A 785 -31.54 -14.44 2.55
N ILE A 786 -31.48 -13.89 3.77
CA ILE A 786 -30.39 -14.14 4.72
C ILE A 786 -30.92 -15.01 5.87
N VAL A 787 -30.27 -16.14 6.11
CA VAL A 787 -30.58 -17.05 7.22
C VAL A 787 -29.44 -17.05 8.22
N TYR A 788 -29.64 -16.42 9.38
CA TYR A 788 -28.72 -16.52 10.50
C TYR A 788 -28.86 -17.89 11.17
N SER A 789 -27.74 -18.49 11.52
CA SER A 789 -27.69 -19.88 11.99
C SER A 789 -26.65 -20.07 13.09
N ASP A 790 -26.81 -21.10 13.90
CA ASP A 790 -25.89 -21.40 14.99
C ASP A 790 -24.50 -21.77 14.46
N GLY A 791 -23.47 -21.11 14.99
CA GLY A 791 -22.06 -21.32 14.71
C GLY A 791 -21.24 -21.76 15.93
N ASN A 792 -21.89 -22.18 17.02
CA ASN A 792 -21.19 -22.58 18.25
C ASN A 792 -20.50 -23.95 18.17
N GLN A 793 -20.87 -24.81 17.22
CA GLN A 793 -20.29 -26.14 17.04
C GLN A 793 -20.29 -26.58 15.57
N PRO A 794 -19.47 -27.58 15.20
CA PRO A 794 -19.53 -28.19 13.88
C PRO A 794 -20.92 -28.76 13.61
N VAL A 795 -21.29 -28.85 12.33
CA VAL A 795 -22.53 -29.49 11.90
C VAL A 795 -22.20 -30.87 11.37
N GLY A 796 -22.94 -31.89 11.78
CA GLY A 796 -22.62 -33.26 11.45
C GLY A 796 -21.49 -33.84 12.31
N ARG A 797 -20.99 -35.01 11.93
CA ARG A 797 -19.91 -35.74 12.61
C ARG A 797 -18.59 -35.58 11.87
N GLY A 798 -18.63 -35.65 10.55
CA GLY A 798 -17.45 -35.60 9.70
C GLY A 798 -16.88 -34.19 9.54
N ILE A 799 -15.57 -34.07 9.64
CA ILE A 799 -14.80 -32.88 9.27
C ILE A 799 -13.67 -33.33 8.34
N GLY A 800 -13.74 -32.94 7.06
CA GLY A 800 -12.86 -33.43 6.00
C GLY A 800 -13.64 -34.02 4.81
N PRO A 801 -13.05 -34.12 3.60
CA PRO A 801 -13.81 -34.36 2.37
C PRO A 801 -14.64 -35.65 2.39
N ALA A 802 -14.00 -36.80 2.65
CA ALA A 802 -14.68 -38.10 2.67
C ALA A 802 -15.67 -38.23 3.84
N LEU A 803 -15.28 -37.79 5.04
CA LEU A 803 -16.12 -37.89 6.24
C LEU A 803 -17.40 -37.05 6.11
N GLU A 804 -17.29 -35.84 5.56
CA GLU A 804 -18.45 -35.00 5.31
C GLU A 804 -19.33 -35.55 4.17
N ALA A 805 -18.75 -36.25 3.19
CA ALA A 805 -19.50 -36.91 2.13
C ALA A 805 -20.34 -38.07 2.66
N LEU A 806 -19.79 -38.82 3.63
CA LEU A 806 -20.50 -39.88 4.35
C LEU A 806 -21.70 -39.32 5.13
N ASP A 807 -21.54 -38.19 5.82
CA ASP A 807 -22.64 -37.53 6.53
C ASP A 807 -23.76 -37.09 5.57
N VAL A 808 -23.40 -36.52 4.42
CA VAL A 808 -24.36 -36.14 3.36
C VAL A 808 -25.14 -37.36 2.86
N LEU A 809 -24.43 -38.45 2.56
CA LEU A 809 -25.07 -39.70 2.12
C LEU A 809 -25.98 -40.28 3.19
N ALA A 810 -25.55 -40.29 4.46
CA ALA A 810 -26.35 -40.82 5.55
C ALA A 810 -27.68 -40.06 5.70
N VAL A 811 -27.66 -38.72 5.59
CA VAL A 811 -28.88 -37.90 5.64
C VAL A 811 -29.78 -38.18 4.43
N LEU A 812 -29.23 -38.22 3.21
CA LEU A 812 -30.02 -38.47 2.01
C LEU A 812 -30.63 -39.88 1.98
N ARG A 813 -29.85 -40.90 2.38
CA ARG A 813 -30.31 -42.29 2.49
C ARG A 813 -31.29 -42.53 3.62
N ARG A 814 -31.38 -41.59 4.58
CA ARG A 814 -32.19 -41.67 5.79
C ARG A 814 -31.71 -42.78 6.72
N ASP A 815 -30.39 -42.92 6.85
CA ASP A 815 -29.80 -43.90 7.73
C ASP A 815 -30.20 -43.59 9.19
N ALA A 816 -30.47 -44.63 9.99
CA ALA A 816 -30.90 -44.45 11.38
C ALA A 816 -29.88 -43.68 12.24
N GLY A 817 -28.60 -43.73 11.85
CA GLY A 817 -27.51 -43.03 12.51
C GLY A 817 -27.14 -41.69 11.87
N ALA A 818 -27.92 -41.15 10.92
CA ALA A 818 -27.59 -39.89 10.24
C ALA A 818 -27.51 -38.71 11.21
N PRO A 819 -26.61 -37.72 10.99
CA PRO A 819 -26.53 -36.55 11.86
C PRO A 819 -27.80 -35.68 11.80
N ALA A 820 -28.52 -35.62 12.92
CA ALA A 820 -29.82 -34.97 13.01
C ALA A 820 -29.74 -33.44 12.84
N ASP A 821 -28.66 -32.83 13.32
CA ASP A 821 -28.37 -31.40 13.18
C ASP A 821 -28.13 -30.99 11.72
N LEU A 822 -27.35 -31.79 10.96
CA LEU A 822 -27.15 -31.61 9.53
C LEU A 822 -28.47 -31.76 8.76
N ARG A 823 -29.27 -32.77 9.10
CA ARG A 823 -30.62 -32.97 8.53
C ARG A 823 -31.49 -31.75 8.77
N GLN A 824 -31.68 -31.35 10.03
CA GLN A 824 -32.59 -30.25 10.40
C GLN A 824 -32.14 -28.91 9.82
N ARG A 825 -30.82 -28.65 9.78
CA ARG A 825 -30.27 -27.44 9.18
C ARG A 825 -30.50 -27.41 7.67
N SER A 826 -30.26 -28.53 6.98
CA SER A 826 -30.50 -28.65 5.53
C SER A 826 -31.99 -28.46 5.17
N LEU A 827 -32.89 -29.06 5.95
CA LEU A 827 -34.34 -28.94 5.76
C LEU A 827 -34.83 -27.50 5.90
N ARG A 828 -34.35 -26.76 6.91
CA ARG A 828 -34.70 -25.35 7.11
C ARG A 828 -34.26 -24.49 5.92
N LEU A 829 -33.03 -24.69 5.44
CA LEU A 829 -32.48 -23.95 4.30
C LEU A 829 -33.21 -24.30 3.00
N ALA A 830 -33.47 -25.59 2.75
CA ALA A 830 -34.23 -26.05 1.60
C ALA A 830 -35.66 -25.51 1.63
N GLY A 831 -36.32 -25.53 2.79
CA GLY A 831 -37.68 -25.01 2.95
C GLY A 831 -37.80 -23.54 2.56
N ARG A 832 -36.84 -22.70 2.98
CA ARG A 832 -36.78 -21.31 2.53
C ARG A 832 -36.61 -21.18 1.02
N LEU A 833 -35.73 -21.98 0.40
CA LEU A 833 -35.58 -21.97 -1.06
C LEU A 833 -36.85 -22.45 -1.80
N LEU A 834 -37.59 -23.41 -1.24
CA LEU A 834 -38.86 -23.88 -1.81
C LEU A 834 -39.95 -22.80 -1.74
N GLU A 835 -40.03 -22.07 -0.62
CA GLU A 835 -40.88 -20.87 -0.49
C GLU A 835 -40.42 -19.81 -1.48
N MET A 836 -39.11 -19.61 -1.58
CA MET A 836 -38.57 -18.60 -2.46
C MET A 836 -38.91 -18.88 -3.92
N GLY A 837 -38.87 -20.14 -4.33
CA GLY A 837 -39.23 -20.59 -5.66
C GLY A 837 -40.71 -20.82 -5.91
N GLY A 838 -41.59 -20.45 -4.97
CA GLY A 838 -43.04 -20.56 -5.15
C GLY A 838 -43.58 -21.99 -5.16
N ARG A 839 -42.79 -22.98 -4.70
CA ARG A 839 -43.23 -24.38 -4.57
C ARG A 839 -43.95 -24.66 -3.27
N ALA A 840 -43.83 -23.78 -2.29
CA ALA A 840 -44.59 -23.78 -1.05
C ALA A 840 -45.04 -22.35 -0.71
N ALA A 841 -46.24 -22.22 -0.13
CA ALA A 841 -46.65 -20.95 0.48
C ALA A 841 -45.76 -20.65 1.71
N GLY A 842 -45.60 -19.37 2.05
CA GLY A 842 -44.78 -18.95 3.18
C GLY A 842 -45.18 -19.66 4.49
N GLY A 843 -44.21 -20.28 5.17
CA GLY A 843 -44.42 -21.07 6.38
C GLY A 843 -44.56 -22.58 6.13
N ASN A 844 -44.83 -23.01 4.89
CA ASN A 844 -45.01 -24.43 4.54
C ASN A 844 -43.77 -25.07 3.88
N GLY A 845 -42.70 -24.30 3.65
CA GLY A 845 -41.50 -24.80 2.98
C GLY A 845 -40.80 -25.92 3.74
N LEU A 846 -40.73 -25.82 5.06
CA LEU A 846 -40.09 -26.83 5.90
C LEU A 846 -40.79 -28.20 5.79
N ALA A 847 -42.12 -28.22 5.87
CA ALA A 847 -42.90 -29.44 5.77
C ALA A 847 -42.73 -30.11 4.39
N LEU A 848 -42.68 -29.32 3.31
CA LEU A 848 -42.42 -29.84 1.97
C LEU A 848 -40.99 -30.39 1.84
N ALA A 849 -39.99 -29.72 2.41
CA ALA A 849 -38.61 -30.20 2.43
C ALA A 849 -38.50 -31.54 3.18
N GLU A 850 -39.17 -31.66 4.33
CA GLU A 850 -39.23 -32.88 5.14
C GLU A 850 -39.86 -34.03 4.36
N GLN A 851 -41.04 -33.80 3.78
CA GLN A 851 -41.71 -34.78 2.93
C GLN A 851 -40.83 -35.24 1.76
N THR A 852 -40.12 -34.32 1.12
CA THR A 852 -39.24 -34.61 -0.03
C THR A 852 -38.02 -35.43 0.36
N LEU A 853 -37.43 -35.15 1.53
CA LEU A 853 -36.33 -35.95 2.05
C LEU A 853 -36.80 -37.32 2.51
N ASP A 854 -37.87 -37.39 3.30
CA ASP A 854 -38.34 -38.60 3.98
C ASP A 854 -38.99 -39.60 3.00
N SER A 855 -39.60 -39.13 1.91
CA SER A 855 -40.06 -39.98 0.80
C SER A 855 -38.91 -40.59 -0.03
N GLY A 856 -37.70 -40.05 0.10
CA GLY A 856 -36.53 -40.44 -0.68
C GLY A 856 -36.43 -39.82 -2.08
N ALA A 857 -37.33 -38.91 -2.43
CA ALA A 857 -37.26 -38.15 -3.68
C ALA A 857 -35.95 -37.34 -3.76
N ALA A 858 -35.50 -36.75 -2.65
CA ALA A 858 -34.21 -36.05 -2.60
C ALA A 858 -33.03 -36.97 -2.93
N TYR A 859 -32.99 -38.19 -2.38
CA TYR A 859 -31.90 -39.14 -2.67
C TYR A 859 -31.91 -39.57 -4.14
N ALA A 860 -33.08 -39.90 -4.69
CA ALA A 860 -33.21 -40.26 -6.10
C ALA A 860 -32.72 -39.13 -7.02
N LYS A 861 -33.07 -37.87 -6.71
CA LYS A 861 -32.59 -36.71 -7.46
C LYS A 861 -31.08 -36.50 -7.31
N PHE A 862 -30.53 -36.68 -6.11
CA PHE A 862 -29.09 -36.60 -5.89
C PHE A 862 -28.32 -37.63 -6.74
N LEU A 863 -28.80 -38.88 -6.80
CA LEU A 863 -28.22 -39.92 -7.65
C LEU A 863 -28.28 -39.50 -9.13
N ALA A 864 -29.41 -39.01 -9.61
CA ALA A 864 -29.56 -38.57 -11.00
C ALA A 864 -28.57 -37.44 -11.35
N ILE A 865 -28.34 -36.49 -10.45
CA ILE A 865 -27.33 -35.44 -10.62
C ILE A 865 -25.92 -36.05 -10.69
N CYS A 866 -25.58 -36.98 -9.78
CA CYS A 866 -24.27 -37.64 -9.79
C CYS A 866 -24.03 -38.42 -11.09
N GLU A 867 -25.02 -39.18 -11.55
CA GLU A 867 -24.96 -39.92 -12.82
C GLU A 867 -24.77 -38.98 -14.01
N ALA A 868 -25.49 -37.86 -14.05
CA ALA A 868 -25.31 -36.85 -15.08
C ALA A 868 -23.91 -36.19 -15.05
N GLN A 869 -23.29 -36.11 -13.88
CA GLN A 869 -21.92 -35.59 -13.69
C GLN A 869 -20.81 -36.63 -13.94
N GLY A 870 -21.14 -37.89 -14.21
CA GLY A 870 -20.16 -38.94 -14.50
C GLY A 870 -20.11 -40.08 -13.48
N GLY A 871 -21.17 -40.26 -12.69
CA GLY A 871 -21.41 -41.45 -11.86
C GLY A 871 -21.17 -41.23 -10.36
N LEU A 872 -21.93 -41.95 -9.54
CA LEU A 872 -21.73 -41.98 -8.08
C LEU A 872 -20.46 -42.77 -7.70
N ARG A 873 -19.70 -42.22 -6.76
CA ARG A 873 -18.49 -42.81 -6.17
C ARG A 873 -18.68 -43.07 -4.68
N GLU A 874 -17.93 -44.02 -4.14
CA GLU A 874 -17.84 -44.26 -2.71
C GLU A 874 -16.68 -43.45 -2.11
N PRO A 875 -16.92 -42.71 -1.00
CA PRO A 875 -15.85 -41.99 -0.32
C PRO A 875 -14.75 -42.94 0.20
N PRO A 876 -13.47 -42.55 0.09
CA PRO A 876 -12.37 -43.37 0.57
C PRO A 876 -12.32 -43.43 2.10
N VAL A 877 -11.60 -44.43 2.62
CA VAL A 877 -11.45 -44.69 4.05
C VAL A 877 -9.99 -44.54 4.46
N ALA A 878 -9.72 -43.80 5.53
CA ALA A 878 -8.35 -43.56 6.01
C ALA A 878 -7.69 -44.86 6.51
N SER A 879 -6.40 -45.00 6.18
CA SER A 879 -5.58 -46.15 6.59
C SER A 879 -5.21 -46.12 8.07
N TYR A 880 -5.13 -44.92 8.67
CA TYR A 880 -4.74 -44.74 10.06
C TYR A 880 -5.79 -43.97 10.84
N ARG A 881 -6.08 -44.43 12.05
CA ARG A 881 -7.06 -43.81 12.95
C ARG A 881 -6.55 -43.75 14.38
N GLN A 882 -6.91 -42.68 15.08
CA GLN A 882 -6.63 -42.54 16.50
C GLN A 882 -7.82 -41.97 17.26
N ILE A 883 -8.15 -42.62 18.37
CA ILE A 883 -9.29 -42.28 19.21
C ILE A 883 -8.88 -41.31 20.31
N PHE A 884 -9.69 -40.27 20.53
CA PHE A 884 -9.59 -39.35 21.66
C PHE A 884 -10.76 -39.54 22.62
N LYS A 885 -10.45 -39.63 23.91
CA LYS A 885 -11.41 -39.91 24.98
C LYS A 885 -11.49 -38.77 25.98
N ALA A 886 -12.64 -38.65 26.66
CA ALA A 886 -12.89 -37.64 27.68
C ALA A 886 -11.94 -37.84 28.87
N PRO A 887 -11.11 -36.85 29.22
CA PRO A 887 -10.17 -36.99 30.34
C PRO A 887 -10.86 -36.97 31.71
N ARG A 888 -12.07 -36.40 31.78
CA ARG A 888 -12.91 -36.29 32.98
C ARG A 888 -14.38 -36.41 32.62
N SER A 889 -15.22 -36.70 33.62
CA SER A 889 -16.68 -36.58 33.49
C SER A 889 -17.11 -35.12 33.58
N GLY A 890 -18.24 -34.77 32.96
CA GLY A 890 -18.78 -33.41 32.97
C GLY A 890 -19.70 -33.14 31.78
N VAL A 891 -20.08 -31.89 31.55
CA VAL A 891 -20.89 -31.44 30.42
C VAL A 891 -20.01 -30.76 29.38
N LEU A 892 -20.16 -31.12 28.10
CA LEU A 892 -19.50 -30.42 26.99
C LEU A 892 -20.13 -29.05 26.77
N ARG A 893 -19.45 -27.98 27.19
CA ARG A 893 -19.96 -26.59 27.21
C ARG A 893 -19.43 -25.71 26.08
N GLY A 894 -18.29 -26.05 25.52
CA GLY A 894 -17.67 -25.29 24.44
C GLY A 894 -16.94 -26.18 23.45
N ILE A 895 -16.98 -25.79 22.18
CA ILE A 895 -16.22 -26.41 21.09
C ILE A 895 -15.49 -25.31 20.32
N ASP A 896 -14.17 -25.44 20.16
CA ASP A 896 -13.39 -24.54 19.32
C ASP A 896 -13.35 -25.04 17.87
N ASN A 897 -14.21 -24.44 17.02
CA ASN A 897 -14.32 -24.77 15.61
C ASN A 897 -13.02 -24.53 14.82
N ARG A 898 -12.24 -23.48 15.15
CA ARG A 898 -11.00 -23.17 14.44
C ARG A 898 -9.93 -24.20 14.74
N ARG A 899 -9.84 -24.65 16.00
CA ARG A 899 -8.87 -25.68 16.40
C ARG A 899 -9.25 -27.07 15.89
N LEU A 900 -10.53 -27.44 15.91
CA LEU A 900 -10.99 -28.69 15.26
C LEU A 900 -10.67 -28.69 13.76
N ALA A 901 -10.93 -27.57 13.08
CA ALA A 901 -10.56 -27.43 11.68
C ALA A 901 -9.05 -27.54 11.47
N ARG A 902 -8.24 -26.98 12.37
CA ARG A 902 -6.77 -27.11 12.32
C ARG A 902 -6.32 -28.56 12.48
N ILE A 903 -6.93 -29.33 13.38
CA ILE A 903 -6.62 -30.75 13.56
C ILE A 903 -6.89 -31.54 12.29
N ALA A 904 -8.07 -31.37 11.69
CA ALA A 904 -8.43 -32.07 10.46
C ALA A 904 -7.45 -31.75 9.31
N LYS A 905 -6.98 -30.49 9.22
CA LYS A 905 -5.94 -30.09 8.26
C LYS A 905 -4.57 -30.71 8.55
N LEU A 906 -4.16 -30.75 9.81
CA LEU A 906 -2.91 -31.40 10.21
C LEU A 906 -2.93 -32.91 9.95
N ALA A 907 -4.11 -33.52 9.96
CA ALA A 907 -4.32 -34.92 9.61
C ALA A 907 -4.21 -35.19 8.09
N GLY A 908 -4.23 -34.14 7.25
CA GLY A 908 -4.05 -34.23 5.80
C GLY A 908 -5.16 -33.56 4.97
N ALA A 909 -6.29 -33.16 5.58
CA ALA A 909 -7.42 -32.60 4.83
C ALA A 909 -7.11 -31.19 4.24
N PRO A 910 -7.58 -30.86 3.02
CA PRO A 910 -8.32 -31.71 2.08
C PRO A 910 -7.42 -32.51 1.12
N ARG A 911 -6.09 -32.37 1.18
CA ARG A 911 -5.16 -32.95 0.19
C ARG A 911 -5.17 -34.48 0.21
N SER A 912 -5.25 -35.05 1.41
CA SER A 912 -5.45 -36.47 1.67
C SER A 912 -6.96 -36.70 1.84
N PRO A 913 -7.68 -37.21 0.81
CA PRO A 913 -9.13 -37.10 0.76
C PRO A 913 -9.87 -37.85 1.88
N ALA A 914 -9.28 -38.95 2.37
CA ALA A 914 -9.84 -39.72 3.48
C ALA A 914 -9.49 -39.15 4.87
N ALA A 915 -8.60 -38.16 4.94
CA ALA A 915 -8.16 -37.58 6.20
C ALA A 915 -9.16 -36.58 6.79
N GLY A 916 -9.12 -36.43 8.10
CA GLY A 916 -10.00 -35.52 8.83
C GLY A 916 -10.21 -35.89 10.29
N LEU A 917 -11.36 -35.46 10.81
CA LEU A 917 -11.80 -35.72 12.18
C LEU A 917 -13.28 -36.12 12.17
N GLU A 918 -13.61 -37.16 12.90
CA GLU A 918 -14.98 -37.61 13.15
C GLU A 918 -15.35 -37.27 14.61
N LEU A 919 -16.32 -36.38 14.78
CA LEU A 919 -16.81 -35.91 16.07
C LEU A 919 -17.90 -36.86 16.60
N HIS A 920 -17.73 -37.34 17.84
CA HIS A 920 -18.66 -38.27 18.49
C HIS A 920 -19.58 -37.59 19.52
N GLN A 921 -19.27 -36.35 19.91
CA GLN A 921 -19.99 -35.61 20.96
C GLN A 921 -20.30 -34.19 20.52
N HIS A 922 -21.49 -33.70 20.86
CA HIS A 922 -21.98 -32.35 20.56
C HIS A 922 -22.17 -31.54 21.84
N LEU A 923 -22.28 -30.22 21.70
CA LEU A 923 -22.56 -29.31 22.81
C LEU A 923 -23.77 -29.77 23.63
N GLY A 924 -23.65 -29.69 24.95
CA GLY A 924 -24.66 -30.13 25.91
C GLY A 924 -24.57 -31.62 26.27
N ALA A 925 -23.74 -32.43 25.61
CA ALA A 925 -23.57 -33.83 25.95
C ALA A 925 -23.02 -34.01 27.38
N GLN A 926 -23.65 -34.91 28.15
CA GLN A 926 -23.10 -35.40 29.40
C GLN A 926 -22.06 -36.48 29.09
N LEU A 927 -20.83 -36.26 29.56
CA LEU A 927 -19.68 -37.09 29.27
C LEU A 927 -19.22 -37.82 30.53
N GLN A 928 -18.91 -39.11 30.37
CA GLN A 928 -18.20 -39.89 31.36
C GLN A 928 -16.70 -39.93 31.02
N ARG A 929 -15.84 -39.95 32.03
CA ARG A 929 -14.39 -40.17 31.83
C ARG A 929 -14.18 -41.44 30.99
N GLY A 930 -13.40 -41.33 29.91
CA GLY A 930 -13.12 -42.42 28.98
C GLY A 930 -14.09 -42.53 27.80
N GLN A 931 -15.18 -41.76 27.77
CA GLN A 931 -16.11 -41.70 26.63
C GLN A 931 -15.44 -41.13 25.39
N LEU A 932 -15.81 -41.61 24.20
CA LEU A 932 -15.26 -41.15 22.92
C LEU A 932 -15.65 -39.70 22.66
N LEU A 933 -14.66 -38.85 22.36
CA LEU A 933 -14.85 -37.45 21.98
C LEU A 933 -14.83 -37.28 20.45
N PHE A 934 -13.74 -37.71 19.84
CA PHE A 934 -13.56 -37.70 18.38
C PHE A 934 -12.54 -38.76 17.95
N THR A 935 -12.53 -39.07 16.66
CA THR A 935 -11.55 -39.96 16.01
C THR A 935 -10.82 -39.20 14.92
N LEU A 936 -9.49 -39.24 14.94
CA LEU A 936 -8.65 -38.71 13.87
C LEU A 936 -8.53 -39.75 12.78
N HIS A 937 -8.57 -39.29 11.52
CA HIS A 937 -8.40 -40.10 10.32
C HIS A 937 -7.26 -39.49 9.50
N ALA A 938 -6.26 -40.28 9.11
CA ALA A 938 -5.11 -39.82 8.34
C ALA A 938 -4.62 -40.90 7.35
N GLU A 939 -3.92 -40.47 6.31
CA GLU A 939 -3.37 -41.38 5.28
C GLU A 939 -1.91 -41.74 5.53
N SER A 940 -1.21 -41.01 6.41
CA SER A 940 0.13 -41.36 6.86
C SER A 940 0.28 -41.35 8.40
N PRO A 941 1.23 -42.15 8.95
CA PRO A 941 1.53 -42.12 10.38
C PRO A 941 2.04 -40.75 10.86
N GLY A 942 2.76 -40.01 10.01
CA GLY A 942 3.31 -38.70 10.35
C GLY A 942 2.22 -37.64 10.52
N GLU A 943 1.29 -37.53 9.57
CA GLU A 943 0.12 -36.65 9.68
C GLU A 943 -0.71 -36.97 10.93
N LEU A 944 -0.95 -38.26 11.20
CA LEU A 944 -1.66 -38.70 12.40
C LEU A 944 -0.95 -38.22 13.67
N ALA A 945 0.37 -38.41 13.75
CA ALA A 945 1.17 -38.00 14.90
C ALA A 945 1.16 -36.48 15.11
N TYR A 946 1.27 -35.68 14.04
CA TYR A 946 1.20 -34.22 14.12
C TYR A 946 -0.17 -33.74 14.60
N ALA A 947 -1.25 -34.27 14.01
CA ALA A 947 -2.61 -33.93 14.40
C ALA A 947 -2.90 -34.34 15.85
N ALA A 948 -2.44 -35.52 16.26
CA ALA A 948 -2.60 -36.02 17.62
C ALA A 948 -1.82 -35.19 18.65
N ALA A 949 -0.56 -34.83 18.35
CA ALA A 949 0.25 -33.98 19.21
C ALA A 949 -0.39 -32.59 19.40
N TYR A 950 -0.91 -32.00 18.32
CA TYR A 950 -1.62 -30.72 18.42
C TYR A 950 -2.89 -30.84 19.26
N ALA A 951 -3.69 -31.88 19.08
CA ALA A 951 -4.89 -32.12 19.88
C ALA A 951 -4.58 -32.32 21.38
N GLN A 952 -3.51 -33.04 21.70
CA GLN A 952 -3.07 -33.26 23.08
C GLN A 952 -2.55 -31.98 23.76
N ALA A 953 -1.88 -31.10 23.01
CA ALA A 953 -1.39 -29.82 23.51
C ALA A 953 -2.52 -28.81 23.80
N HIS A 954 -3.73 -29.03 23.29
CA HIS A 954 -4.87 -28.11 23.42
C HIS A 954 -6.10 -28.85 23.99
N PRO A 955 -6.08 -29.29 25.26
CA PRO A 955 -7.18 -30.06 25.86
C PRO A 955 -8.50 -29.27 25.98
N ASP A 956 -8.44 -27.95 25.85
CA ASP A 956 -9.56 -27.01 25.88
C ASP A 956 -10.34 -26.89 24.56
N ILE A 957 -9.95 -27.62 23.50
CA ILE A 957 -10.71 -27.68 22.23
C ILE A 957 -12.17 -28.12 22.47
N LEU A 958 -12.36 -29.06 23.38
CA LEU A 958 -13.65 -29.49 23.89
C LEU A 958 -13.71 -29.15 25.38
N LEU A 959 -14.37 -28.05 25.71
CA LEU A 959 -14.47 -27.57 27.08
C LEU A 959 -15.49 -28.40 27.86
N ILE A 960 -15.00 -29.30 28.72
CA ILE A 960 -15.82 -30.15 29.58
C ILE A 960 -15.85 -29.53 30.98
N GLU A 961 -16.99 -29.04 31.44
CA GLU A 961 -17.17 -28.52 32.81
C GLU A 961 -17.69 -29.61 33.73
N ALA A 962 -17.17 -29.68 34.96
CA ALA A 962 -17.47 -30.74 35.92
C ALA A 962 -18.92 -30.71 36.41
#